data_AF-A0A3F3PQN5-F1
#
_entry.id   AF-A0A3F3PQN5-F1
#
_cell.length_a   1.000
_cell.length_b   1.000
_cell.length_c   1.000
_cell.angle_alpha   90.00
_cell.angle_beta   90.00
_cell.angle_gamma   90.00
#
_symmetry.space_group_name_H-M   'P 1'
#
loop_
_entity.id
_entity.type
_entity.pdbx_description
1 polymer ?
#
loop_
_entity_poly.entity_id
_entity_poly.type
_entity_poly.pdbx_seq_one_letter_code
_entity_poly.pdbx_strand_id
1 'polypeptide(L)'
;MDGFWPPSHRRYFDVAIICALQVEADAAENLFDHFWDRNGDQYGKADGDQNSYRTGVIGNHNVVLAYMPGMGKGNAASVAASFRSSFQGIRLAIILGICGGVPNGTKDGIFLGDIIIGSDIVIHDLGRKLPGCFRRKEGITDPAVNPEVRSFLHKLSSQRGRGTLKERTHFHLSTLQGRANGYCRPKQDRLFAPTYKHKHYDTSRCKKCKKDKHCKKAHDAPCEALGCDPAKLIHRFRPSPNQISIHFGRIASGDTVMKSGVDRDRIAARDTIIAFEMEGAGICNNLPCIVVKSVCDYADSHKDKAWQEYAAGAAAACMKSLLEQWAAVDHPDERHEIHKVPVQVAELCSFNNLPQTPSTNGDEANNSQRYHEEASTDILKVLSTTKSNFKSAIDCLKEFRNSLPRDTDLKRILKNQRLIMTDILEYLETDISVSVDEHLGSSKEICLQLVVEIERKLEEIKIITKSLPATTKAKVQSESPLKDAVEDLGSIIGVLRSEISREKTPRSSDEARLTRTFKEHREFQHFRIVQQAACNLYDAFRTACHAHSVHDVHLSLKPDLSGTLTQVRFNLALIQDPSVTTTGKAVWISVESIIKPSDDSFQSAFSTFSTTSTSQKRSRVCEEGPCPPRIKRVQFQQLEAISGPVQAPYQEKTTIAIPNLFFQRNLCTLVQRSLCQGGSGGCIGLLRDDDTCKHLAYIDTQTNSGTTSTSSLAQLISRSASKPTRDMGPYECVQLAKHLATAVLYYHATPWLQKAWRSNDVHFWGDHESLLQQTRQALPYITTSIQASASMDSTNTESVVYRQLIRNPVLFGLGIMFIELAHQVPITALEERVDQVNGGTRDFVEYFTADRLVKHSNQIVSNGFREIIRKCLHCDFGHNSDFSSPALQEAFHRDVIVGLENLERRLRDLQLNDV
;
A
#
# COMPACT_ATOMS: atom_id res chain seq x y z
N MET A 1 -23.51 7.83 -18.26
CA MET A 1 -22.10 8.13 -17.92
C MET A 1 -21.31 6.84 -18.07
N ASP A 2 -20.12 6.93 -18.66
CA ASP A 2 -19.34 5.82 -19.22
C ASP A 2 -18.88 4.82 -18.16
N GLY A 3 -19.14 3.52 -18.39
CA GLY A 3 -19.03 2.42 -17.42
C GLY A 3 -17.62 1.92 -17.11
N PHE A 4 -16.67 2.81 -16.85
CA PHE A 4 -15.34 2.45 -16.36
C PHE A 4 -15.24 2.70 -14.84
N TRP A 5 -14.81 1.70 -14.08
CA TRP A 5 -14.62 1.80 -12.62
C TRP A 5 -13.14 1.94 -12.28
N PRO A 6 -12.75 2.92 -11.44
CA PRO A 6 -11.35 3.10 -11.08
C PRO A 6 -10.83 1.90 -10.29
N PRO A 7 -9.64 1.37 -10.61
CA PRO A 7 -9.03 0.32 -9.81
C PRO A 7 -8.85 0.79 -8.36
N SER A 8 -9.08 -0.11 -7.41
CA SER A 8 -9.03 0.24 -5.98
C SER A 8 -7.62 0.48 -5.44
N HIS A 9 -6.58 0.07 -6.18
CA HIS A 9 -5.18 0.17 -5.77
C HIS A 9 -4.22 0.12 -6.97
N ARG A 10 -3.04 0.74 -6.83
CA ARG A 10 -1.92 0.68 -7.80
C ARG A 10 -1.47 -0.72 -8.27
N ARG A 11 -1.87 -1.77 -7.57
CA ARG A 11 -1.51 -3.16 -7.90
C ARG A 11 -2.37 -3.75 -9.02
N TYR A 12 -3.47 -3.09 -9.35
CA TYR A 12 -4.38 -3.49 -10.43
C TYR A 12 -4.04 -2.82 -11.76
N PHE A 13 -2.93 -2.08 -11.82
CA PHE A 13 -2.32 -1.65 -13.07
C PHE A 13 -1.40 -2.77 -13.57
N ASP A 14 -1.77 -3.34 -14.71
CA ASP A 14 -1.09 -4.49 -15.31
C ASP A 14 -0.17 -4.09 -16.48
N VAL A 15 -0.34 -2.86 -16.99
CA VAL A 15 0.42 -2.34 -18.13
C VAL A 15 1.10 -1.01 -17.79
N ALA A 16 2.40 -0.93 -18.06
CA ALA A 16 3.17 0.31 -18.03
C ALA A 16 3.44 0.81 -19.45
N ILE A 17 3.23 2.09 -19.72
CA ILE A 17 3.72 2.76 -20.93
C ILE A 17 4.87 3.66 -20.51
N ILE A 18 5.99 3.61 -21.22
CA ILE A 18 7.18 4.40 -20.91
C ILE A 18 7.57 5.21 -22.14
N CYS A 19 7.54 6.54 -22.00
CA CYS A 19 7.86 7.50 -23.06
C CYS A 19 9.08 8.35 -22.68
N ALA A 20 10.02 8.51 -23.61
CA ALA A 20 11.24 9.29 -23.40
C ALA A 20 11.04 10.77 -23.70
N LEU A 21 10.14 11.09 -24.63
CA LEU A 21 9.85 12.43 -25.11
C LEU A 21 8.38 12.79 -24.89
N GLN A 22 8.12 14.08 -24.69
CA GLN A 22 6.76 14.59 -24.50
C GLN A 22 5.85 14.29 -25.70
N VAL A 23 6.34 14.44 -26.94
CA VAL A 23 5.57 14.11 -28.16
C VAL A 23 5.12 12.64 -28.20
N GLU A 24 5.86 11.73 -27.56
CA GLU A 24 5.51 10.31 -27.47
C GLU A 24 4.44 10.08 -26.41
N ALA A 25 4.54 10.77 -25.26
CA ALA A 25 3.57 10.72 -24.18
C ALA A 25 2.23 11.34 -24.61
N ASP A 26 2.25 12.53 -25.24
CA ASP A 26 1.07 13.21 -25.75
C ASP A 26 0.32 12.32 -26.76
N ALA A 27 1.05 11.61 -27.63
CA ALA A 27 0.45 10.66 -28.58
C ALA A 27 -0.23 9.48 -27.87
N ALA A 28 0.38 8.96 -26.79
CA ALA A 28 -0.20 7.89 -25.98
C ALA A 28 -1.48 8.36 -25.27
N GLU A 29 -1.42 9.53 -24.61
CA GLU A 29 -2.53 10.12 -23.86
C GLU A 29 -3.77 10.33 -24.71
N ASN A 30 -3.61 10.78 -25.96
CA ASN A 30 -4.72 10.98 -26.89
C ASN A 30 -5.46 9.67 -27.27
N LEU A 31 -4.89 8.51 -26.92
CA LEU A 31 -5.47 7.20 -27.12
C LEU A 31 -6.00 6.52 -25.85
N PHE A 32 -5.88 7.16 -24.68
CA PHE A 32 -6.53 6.68 -23.46
C PHE A 32 -8.04 6.72 -23.63
N ASP A 33 -8.72 5.65 -23.20
CA ASP A 33 -10.18 5.58 -23.19
C ASP A 33 -10.73 6.35 -21.99
N HIS A 34 -10.03 6.28 -20.86
CA HIS A 34 -10.35 7.01 -19.65
C HIS A 34 -9.08 7.36 -18.87
N PHE A 35 -9.13 8.44 -18.09
CA PHE A 35 -8.03 8.85 -17.20
C PHE A 35 -8.54 8.84 -15.78
N TRP A 36 -7.83 8.14 -14.91
CA TRP A 36 -8.18 8.05 -13.51
C TRP A 36 -7.72 9.26 -12.71
N ASP A 37 -6.75 10.01 -13.21
CA ASP A 37 -6.16 11.16 -12.54
C ASP A 37 -6.71 12.53 -12.99
N ARG A 38 -7.84 12.55 -13.73
CA ARG A 38 -8.46 13.83 -14.19
C ARG A 38 -8.77 14.79 -13.04
N ASN A 39 -9.07 14.23 -11.87
CA ASN A 39 -9.45 14.98 -10.68
C ASN A 39 -8.30 15.08 -9.66
N GLY A 40 -7.07 14.80 -10.08
CA GLY A 40 -5.89 14.72 -9.22
C GLY A 40 -5.32 13.30 -9.16
N ASP A 41 -4.07 13.18 -8.72
CA ASP A 41 -3.41 11.89 -8.56
C ASP A 41 -3.96 11.15 -7.34
N GLN A 42 -4.88 10.21 -7.58
CA GLN A 42 -5.51 9.40 -6.54
C GLN A 42 -4.67 8.18 -6.13
N TYR A 43 -3.65 7.83 -6.92
CA TYR A 43 -2.87 6.61 -6.70
C TYR A 43 -1.52 6.88 -6.06
N GLY A 44 -0.94 8.05 -6.32
CA GLY A 44 0.36 8.44 -5.85
C GLY A 44 1.47 7.53 -6.37
N LYS A 45 2.59 7.51 -5.66
CA LYS A 45 3.74 6.67 -5.93
C LYS A 45 4.39 6.21 -4.62
N ALA A 46 5.25 5.20 -4.67
CA ALA A 46 5.97 4.72 -3.49
C ALA A 46 7.00 5.76 -3.03
N ASP A 47 7.35 5.74 -1.75
CA ASP A 47 8.42 6.59 -1.25
C ASP A 47 9.76 6.28 -1.97
N GLY A 48 10.52 7.32 -2.27
CA GLY A 48 11.72 7.25 -3.11
C GLY A 48 11.45 7.14 -4.62
N ASP A 49 10.21 6.98 -5.07
CA ASP A 49 9.90 6.98 -6.51
C ASP A 49 9.92 8.41 -7.08
N GLN A 50 10.88 8.68 -7.97
CA GLN A 50 11.06 9.98 -8.61
C GLN A 50 10.30 10.14 -9.92
N ASN A 51 9.60 9.10 -10.41
CA ASN A 51 8.87 9.16 -11.66
C ASN A 51 7.63 10.08 -11.58
N SER A 52 7.24 10.59 -12.73
CA SER A 52 5.95 11.27 -12.93
C SER A 52 5.05 10.37 -13.76
N TYR A 53 3.79 10.25 -13.36
CA TYR A 53 2.85 9.29 -13.96
C TYR A 53 1.56 9.95 -14.45
N ARG A 54 0.94 9.30 -15.44
CA ARG A 54 -0.49 9.36 -15.72
C ARG A 54 -1.11 7.99 -15.54
N THR A 55 -2.35 7.94 -15.07
CA THR A 55 -3.08 6.69 -14.85
C THR A 55 -4.41 6.71 -15.60
N GLY A 56 -4.78 5.58 -16.18
CA GLY A 56 -6.01 5.47 -16.95
C GLY A 56 -6.29 4.08 -17.48
N VAL A 57 -7.09 4.02 -18.55
CA VAL A 57 -7.53 2.80 -19.20
C VAL A 57 -7.26 2.84 -20.69
N ILE A 58 -6.76 1.73 -21.22
CA ILE A 58 -6.76 1.46 -22.66
C ILE A 58 -7.34 0.07 -22.88
N GLY A 59 -8.45 -0.01 -23.62
CA GLY A 59 -9.20 -1.24 -23.81
C GLY A 59 -9.68 -1.81 -22.47
N ASN A 60 -9.21 -3.01 -22.14
CA ASN A 60 -9.55 -3.71 -20.89
C ASN A 60 -8.43 -3.64 -19.85
N HIS A 61 -7.42 -2.78 -20.05
CA HIS A 61 -6.24 -2.72 -19.20
C HIS A 61 -6.18 -1.43 -18.41
N ASN A 62 -5.81 -1.54 -17.14
CA ASN A 62 -5.45 -0.40 -16.32
C ASN A 62 -3.99 -0.06 -16.60
N VAL A 63 -3.79 1.12 -17.17
CA VAL A 63 -2.52 1.55 -17.71
C VAL A 63 -1.93 2.69 -16.91
N VAL A 64 -0.64 2.60 -16.64
CA VAL A 64 0.16 3.69 -16.07
C VAL A 64 1.21 4.14 -17.09
N LEU A 65 1.13 5.41 -17.49
CA LEU A 65 2.10 6.06 -18.36
C LEU A 65 3.15 6.77 -17.50
N ALA A 66 4.43 6.50 -17.72
CA ALA A 66 5.54 7.23 -17.10
C ALA A 66 6.23 8.16 -18.10
N TYR A 67 6.50 9.38 -17.64
CA TYR A 67 7.37 10.32 -18.33
C TYR A 67 8.79 10.12 -17.86
N MET A 68 9.69 9.78 -18.77
CA MET A 68 11.11 9.70 -18.42
C MET A 68 11.70 11.10 -18.22
N PRO A 69 12.63 11.28 -17.26
CA PRO A 69 13.31 12.57 -17.04
C PRO A 69 14.26 12.96 -18.20
N GLY A 70 14.57 12.01 -19.08
CA GLY A 70 15.35 12.22 -20.30
C GLY A 70 15.63 10.90 -21.00
N MET A 71 16.12 10.97 -22.25
CA MET A 71 16.50 9.80 -23.07
C MET A 71 17.66 9.00 -22.46
N GLY A 72 17.82 7.76 -22.93
CA GLY A 72 18.97 6.90 -22.61
C GLY A 72 18.68 5.78 -21.60
N LYS A 73 19.55 4.76 -21.61
CA LYS A 73 19.37 3.50 -20.87
C LYS A 73 19.36 3.69 -19.35
N GLY A 74 20.17 4.63 -18.84
CA GLY A 74 20.26 4.92 -17.40
C GLY A 74 18.95 5.48 -16.83
N ASN A 75 18.38 6.48 -17.50
CA ASN A 75 17.08 7.03 -17.13
C ASN A 75 15.97 5.97 -17.28
N ALA A 76 16.00 5.21 -18.37
CA ALA A 76 15.03 4.13 -18.62
C ALA A 76 15.06 3.06 -17.52
N ALA A 77 16.26 2.66 -17.08
CA ALA A 77 16.44 1.70 -15.99
C ALA A 77 15.94 2.24 -14.65
N SER A 78 16.18 3.52 -14.34
CA SER A 78 15.67 4.17 -13.12
C SER A 78 14.14 4.16 -13.10
N VAL A 79 13.51 4.54 -14.22
CA VAL A 79 12.05 4.54 -14.35
C VAL A 79 11.47 3.14 -14.15
N ALA A 80 12.07 2.13 -14.80
CA ALA A 80 11.63 0.74 -14.66
C ALA A 80 11.84 0.17 -13.24
N ALA A 81 12.90 0.57 -12.54
CA ALA A 81 13.13 0.17 -11.16
C ALA A 81 12.04 0.71 -10.23
N SER A 82 11.68 1.99 -10.37
CA SER A 82 10.59 2.65 -9.63
C SER A 82 9.22 1.99 -9.85
N PHE A 83 8.93 1.51 -11.06
CA PHE A 83 7.68 0.78 -11.31
C PHE A 83 7.53 -0.45 -10.40
N ARG A 84 8.64 -1.16 -10.10
CA ARG A 84 8.60 -2.35 -9.23
C ARG A 84 8.18 -2.02 -7.79
N SER A 85 8.41 -0.81 -7.32
CA SER A 85 7.95 -0.36 -6.00
C SER A 85 6.53 0.21 -6.06
N SER A 86 6.24 1.03 -7.08
CA SER A 86 5.00 1.82 -7.12
C SER A 86 3.80 1.10 -7.71
N PHE A 87 4.00 0.31 -8.77
CA PHE A 87 2.95 -0.40 -9.48
C PHE A 87 3.36 -1.86 -9.60
N GLN A 88 3.15 -2.62 -8.52
CA GLN A 88 3.62 -4.01 -8.40
C GLN A 88 2.88 -4.99 -9.31
N GLY A 89 1.75 -4.56 -9.90
CA GLY A 89 0.94 -5.37 -10.80
C GLY A 89 1.44 -5.43 -12.25
N ILE A 90 2.48 -4.67 -12.61
CA ILE A 90 2.90 -4.53 -14.01
C ILE A 90 3.44 -5.86 -14.55
N ARG A 91 2.74 -6.39 -15.56
CA ARG A 91 3.07 -7.62 -16.28
C ARG A 91 3.64 -7.35 -17.67
N LEU A 92 3.34 -6.17 -18.21
CA LEU A 92 3.83 -5.73 -19.52
C LEU A 92 4.21 -4.24 -19.46
N ALA A 93 5.46 -3.93 -19.78
CA ALA A 93 5.92 -2.58 -20.06
C ALA A 93 6.06 -2.36 -21.58
N ILE A 94 5.48 -1.29 -22.11
CA ILE A 94 5.63 -0.89 -23.51
C ILE A 94 6.57 0.31 -23.56
N ILE A 95 7.75 0.11 -24.15
CA ILE A 95 8.65 1.22 -24.49
C ILE A 95 8.12 1.84 -25.78
N LEU A 96 7.40 2.95 -25.63
CA LEU A 96 6.75 3.64 -26.72
C LEU A 96 7.66 4.73 -27.27
N GLY A 97 7.50 5.07 -28.56
CA GLY A 97 8.08 6.30 -29.09
C GLY A 97 8.59 6.25 -30.53
N ILE A 98 9.63 7.02 -30.80
CA ILE A 98 10.25 7.14 -32.12
C ILE A 98 11.65 6.51 -32.18
N CYS A 99 12.10 6.13 -33.37
CA CYS A 99 13.40 5.50 -33.59
C CYS A 99 14.02 5.88 -34.94
N GLY A 100 15.32 5.58 -35.07
CA GLY A 100 16.02 5.62 -36.35
C GLY A 100 15.89 4.28 -37.09
N GLY A 101 15.39 4.28 -38.33
CA GLY A 101 15.19 3.07 -39.13
C GLY A 101 16.42 2.68 -39.94
N VAL A 102 16.59 1.38 -40.20
CA VAL A 102 17.60 0.87 -41.14
C VAL A 102 16.93 0.66 -42.50
N PRO A 103 17.22 1.48 -43.52
CA PRO A 103 16.50 1.45 -44.81
C PRO A 103 16.39 0.07 -45.44
N ASN A 104 17.48 -0.71 -45.38
CA ASN A 104 17.59 -2.04 -45.99
C ASN A 104 17.57 -3.15 -44.92
N GLY A 105 16.99 -2.89 -43.74
CA GLY A 105 16.92 -3.86 -42.65
C GLY A 105 15.98 -5.04 -42.93
N THR A 106 15.03 -4.88 -43.85
CA THR A 106 14.07 -5.90 -44.28
C THR A 106 14.05 -6.02 -45.80
N LYS A 107 13.52 -7.13 -46.31
CA LYS A 107 13.38 -7.35 -47.77
C LYS A 107 12.50 -6.31 -48.46
N ASP A 108 11.44 -5.87 -47.76
CA ASP A 108 10.47 -4.89 -48.28
C ASP A 108 10.96 -3.43 -48.09
N GLY A 109 12.09 -3.24 -47.41
CA GLY A 109 12.61 -1.94 -47.01
C GLY A 109 11.86 -1.33 -45.84
N ILE A 110 12.53 -0.43 -45.12
CA ILE A 110 11.96 0.37 -44.03
C ILE A 110 11.87 1.82 -44.48
N PHE A 111 10.71 2.42 -44.24
CA PHE A 111 10.38 3.78 -44.63
C PHE A 111 10.03 4.66 -43.41
N LEU A 112 10.17 5.98 -43.53
CA LEU A 112 9.74 6.91 -42.47
C LEU A 112 8.25 6.73 -42.16
N GLY A 113 7.91 6.70 -40.88
CA GLY A 113 6.56 6.43 -40.39
C GLY A 113 6.18 4.95 -40.33
N ASP A 114 7.03 4.03 -40.78
CA ASP A 114 6.84 2.60 -40.52
C ASP A 114 7.00 2.31 -39.02
N ILE A 115 6.37 1.24 -38.54
CA ILE A 115 6.34 0.86 -37.14
C ILE A 115 7.20 -0.37 -36.95
N ILE A 116 8.02 -0.36 -35.91
CA ILE A 116 8.95 -1.41 -35.53
C ILE A 116 8.53 -1.96 -34.16
N ILE A 117 8.31 -3.28 -34.12
CA ILE A 117 8.11 -4.03 -32.87
C ILE A 117 9.38 -4.85 -32.60
N GLY A 118 9.99 -4.60 -31.46
CA GLY A 118 11.24 -5.26 -31.06
C GLY A 118 11.02 -6.72 -30.72
N SER A 119 11.53 -7.63 -31.57
CA SER A 119 11.58 -9.06 -31.26
C SER A 119 12.72 -9.41 -30.29
N ASP A 120 13.84 -8.69 -30.40
CA ASP A 120 14.99 -8.78 -29.49
C ASP A 120 15.68 -7.41 -29.40
N ILE A 121 16.43 -7.19 -28.31
CA ILE A 121 17.21 -5.97 -28.09
C ILE A 121 18.70 -6.28 -28.13
N VAL A 122 19.43 -5.50 -28.91
CA VAL A 122 20.89 -5.60 -29.10
C VAL A 122 21.55 -4.38 -28.47
N ILE A 123 22.40 -4.58 -27.46
CA ILE A 123 23.22 -3.48 -26.91
C ILE A 123 24.43 -3.26 -27.82
N HIS A 124 24.37 -2.25 -28.68
CA HIS A 124 25.33 -2.06 -29.78
C HIS A 124 26.58 -1.26 -29.39
N ASP A 125 26.48 -0.45 -28.32
CA ASP A 125 27.51 0.48 -27.86
C ASP A 125 28.26 -0.01 -26.60
N LEU A 126 27.97 -1.23 -26.14
CA LEU A 126 28.68 -1.87 -25.04
C LEU A 126 29.87 -2.70 -25.55
N GLY A 127 31.09 -2.26 -25.23
CA GLY A 127 32.29 -2.86 -25.78
C GLY A 127 33.57 -2.09 -25.47
N ARG A 128 34.62 -2.41 -26.21
CA ARG A 128 35.95 -1.80 -26.06
C ARG A 128 36.23 -0.89 -27.25
N LYS A 129 36.59 0.36 -26.97
CA LYS A 129 37.13 1.27 -27.99
C LYS A 129 38.61 0.97 -28.18
N LEU A 130 38.99 0.59 -29.39
CA LEU A 130 40.36 0.37 -29.82
C LEU A 130 40.78 1.51 -30.77
N PRO A 131 42.09 1.72 -31.01
CA PRO A 131 42.54 2.62 -32.07
C PRO A 131 41.88 2.26 -33.41
N GLY A 132 41.13 3.22 -33.98
CA GLY A 132 40.46 3.04 -35.28
C GLY A 132 39.17 2.21 -35.29
N CYS A 133 38.83 1.46 -34.23
CA CYS A 133 37.61 0.64 -34.23
C CYS A 133 36.95 0.50 -32.85
N PHE A 134 35.68 0.10 -32.84
CA PHE A 134 34.96 -0.28 -31.62
C PHE A 134 34.62 -1.76 -31.71
N ARG A 135 35.02 -2.54 -30.72
CA ARG A 135 34.72 -3.96 -30.63
C ARG A 135 33.64 -4.18 -29.58
N ARG A 136 32.45 -4.59 -30.04
CA ARG A 136 31.33 -4.98 -29.17
C ARG A 136 31.76 -6.13 -28.25
N LYS A 137 31.26 -6.16 -27.02
CA LYS A 137 31.48 -7.28 -26.11
C LYS A 137 30.54 -8.43 -26.52
N GLU A 138 31.11 -9.50 -27.08
CA GLU A 138 30.37 -10.72 -27.43
C GLU A 138 30.10 -11.57 -26.17
N GLY A 139 28.98 -12.31 -26.15
CA GLY A 139 28.65 -13.26 -25.08
C GLY A 139 27.90 -12.72 -23.86
N ILE A 140 27.50 -11.44 -23.83
CA ILE A 140 26.39 -11.03 -22.94
C ILE A 140 25.13 -11.55 -23.60
N THR A 141 24.41 -12.48 -22.96
CA THR A 141 23.07 -12.88 -23.40
C THR A 141 22.25 -11.61 -23.53
N ASP A 142 21.80 -11.30 -24.76
CA ASP A 142 20.82 -10.25 -25.00
C ASP A 142 19.66 -10.45 -23.99
N PRO A 143 19.08 -9.37 -23.42
CA PRO A 143 18.12 -9.50 -22.33
C PRO A 143 17.05 -10.55 -22.64
N ALA A 144 16.92 -11.55 -21.79
CA ALA A 144 16.01 -12.66 -22.03
C ALA A 144 14.58 -12.15 -22.00
N VAL A 145 13.92 -12.10 -23.17
CA VAL A 145 12.50 -11.74 -23.27
C VAL A 145 11.68 -12.70 -22.42
N ASN A 146 10.81 -12.14 -21.58
CA ASN A 146 9.89 -12.90 -20.73
C ASN A 146 9.08 -13.92 -21.58
N PRO A 147 8.89 -15.17 -21.12
CA PRO A 147 8.19 -16.20 -21.89
C PRO A 147 6.78 -15.81 -22.35
N GLU A 148 6.02 -15.09 -21.52
CA GLU A 148 4.66 -14.62 -21.86
C GLU A 148 4.72 -13.60 -23.00
N VAL A 149 5.61 -12.61 -22.88
CA VAL A 149 5.85 -11.61 -23.92
C VAL A 149 6.29 -12.26 -25.23
N ARG A 150 7.19 -13.25 -25.18
CA ARG A 150 7.65 -13.97 -26.38
C ARG A 150 6.50 -14.73 -27.04
N SER A 151 5.70 -15.45 -26.27
CA SER A 151 4.51 -16.15 -26.78
C SER A 151 3.52 -15.18 -27.45
N PHE A 152 3.31 -14.02 -26.83
CA PHE A 152 2.45 -13.00 -27.38
C PHE A 152 2.98 -12.37 -28.68
N LEU A 153 4.29 -12.09 -28.77
CA LEU A 153 4.91 -11.62 -30.01
C LEU A 153 4.77 -12.65 -31.14
N HIS A 154 4.84 -13.95 -30.83
CA HIS A 154 4.55 -15.01 -31.82
C HIS A 154 3.08 -15.00 -32.27
N LYS A 155 2.13 -14.84 -31.34
CA LYS A 155 0.70 -14.67 -31.67
C LYS A 155 0.48 -13.47 -32.60
N LEU A 156 1.08 -12.31 -32.29
CA LEU A 156 0.99 -11.10 -33.13
C LEU A 156 1.65 -11.29 -34.51
N SER A 157 2.71 -12.09 -34.58
CA SER A 157 3.43 -12.36 -35.83
C SER A 157 2.70 -13.35 -36.75
N SER A 158 1.67 -14.06 -36.25
CA SER A 158 0.82 -14.92 -37.08
C SER A 158 0.07 -14.12 -38.15
N GLN A 159 -0.34 -14.77 -39.25
CA GLN A 159 -1.05 -14.08 -40.34
C GLN A 159 -2.30 -13.33 -39.85
N ARG A 160 -3.09 -13.95 -38.98
CA ARG A 160 -4.27 -13.32 -38.36
C ARG A 160 -3.87 -12.18 -37.43
N GLY A 161 -2.90 -12.40 -36.55
CA GLY A 161 -2.40 -11.37 -35.63
C GLY A 161 -1.90 -10.12 -36.36
N ARG A 162 -1.11 -10.30 -37.43
CA ARG A 162 -0.61 -9.20 -38.27
C ARG A 162 -1.72 -8.45 -38.97
N GLY A 163 -2.71 -9.17 -39.50
CA GLY A 163 -3.89 -8.58 -40.15
C GLY A 163 -4.65 -7.66 -39.20
N THR A 164 -5.05 -8.19 -38.04
CA THR A 164 -5.77 -7.44 -37.00
C THR A 164 -4.94 -6.27 -36.48
N LEU A 165 -3.65 -6.50 -36.19
CA LEU A 165 -2.76 -5.46 -35.67
C LEU A 165 -2.66 -4.28 -36.65
N LYS A 166 -2.49 -4.56 -37.94
CA LYS A 166 -2.37 -3.54 -39.00
C LYS A 166 -3.68 -2.76 -39.19
N GLU A 167 -4.81 -3.45 -39.25
CA GLU A 167 -6.13 -2.85 -39.42
C GLU A 167 -6.50 -1.93 -38.25
N ARG A 168 -6.40 -2.43 -37.01
CA ARG A 168 -6.69 -1.67 -35.80
C ARG A 168 -5.73 -0.49 -35.61
N THR A 169 -4.45 -0.65 -35.97
CA THR A 169 -3.47 0.45 -35.95
C THR A 169 -3.90 1.57 -36.91
N HIS A 170 -4.33 1.21 -38.13
CA HIS A 170 -4.81 2.20 -39.09
C HIS A 170 -6.03 2.95 -38.56
N PHE A 171 -7.00 2.23 -37.98
CA PHE A 171 -8.19 2.83 -37.36
C PHE A 171 -7.84 3.85 -36.26
N HIS A 172 -6.97 3.46 -35.32
CA HIS A 172 -6.57 4.34 -34.21
C HIS A 172 -5.76 5.56 -34.68
N LEU A 173 -4.88 5.38 -35.68
CA LEU A 173 -4.14 6.50 -36.26
C LEU A 173 -5.05 7.49 -36.99
N SER A 174 -5.99 7.00 -37.79
CA SER A 174 -6.99 7.87 -38.44
C SER A 174 -7.86 8.61 -37.42
N THR A 175 -8.18 7.97 -36.29
CA THR A 175 -8.90 8.60 -35.18
C THR A 175 -8.10 9.73 -34.55
N LEU A 176 -6.79 9.52 -34.29
CA LEU A 176 -5.90 10.57 -33.79
C LEU A 176 -5.82 11.77 -34.75
N GLN A 177 -5.67 11.50 -36.04
CA GLN A 177 -5.60 12.52 -37.08
C GLN A 177 -6.92 13.32 -37.23
N GLY A 178 -8.06 12.73 -36.87
CA GLY A 178 -9.35 13.41 -36.90
C GLY A 178 -9.66 14.24 -35.65
N ARG A 179 -9.07 13.91 -34.49
CA ARG A 179 -9.34 14.56 -33.20
C ARG A 179 -8.41 15.73 -32.90
N ALA A 180 -7.20 15.71 -33.44
CA ALA A 180 -6.19 16.72 -33.23
C ALA A 180 -5.76 17.34 -34.57
N ASN A 181 -5.45 18.64 -34.60
CA ASN A 181 -4.83 19.30 -35.75
C ASN A 181 -3.36 18.85 -35.99
N GLY A 182 -2.97 17.65 -35.54
CA GLY A 182 -1.62 17.11 -35.54
C GLY A 182 -1.55 15.68 -36.09
N TYR A 183 -0.37 15.06 -36.05
CA TYR A 183 -0.12 13.70 -36.56
C TYR A 183 -0.37 13.51 -38.06
N CYS A 184 -0.31 14.59 -38.84
CA CYS A 184 -0.40 14.53 -40.30
C CYS A 184 0.85 13.85 -40.87
N ARG A 185 0.64 12.93 -41.80
CA ARG A 185 1.76 12.25 -42.46
C ARG A 185 2.53 13.23 -43.36
N PRO A 186 3.85 13.40 -43.17
CA PRO A 186 4.65 14.20 -44.10
C PRO A 186 4.68 13.58 -45.50
N LYS A 187 4.78 14.43 -46.53
CA LYS A 187 4.67 14.01 -47.94
C LYS A 187 5.94 13.35 -48.50
N GLN A 188 7.11 13.63 -47.93
CA GLN A 188 8.39 13.24 -48.54
C GLN A 188 9.17 12.29 -47.63
N ASP A 189 9.42 11.09 -48.15
CA ASP A 189 10.40 10.16 -47.61
C ASP A 189 11.77 10.46 -48.22
N ARG A 190 12.72 10.97 -47.42
CA ARG A 190 14.03 11.41 -47.91
C ARG A 190 15.13 10.57 -47.31
N LEU A 191 15.79 9.79 -48.16
CA LEU A 191 16.98 9.03 -47.80
C LEU A 191 18.14 9.48 -48.68
N PHE A 192 19.24 9.89 -48.08
CA PHE A 192 20.49 10.16 -48.80
C PHE A 192 21.40 8.93 -48.82
N ALA A 193 22.34 8.89 -49.76
CA ALA A 193 23.39 7.88 -49.74
C ALA A 193 24.12 7.88 -48.39
N PRO A 194 24.45 6.71 -47.80
CA PRO A 194 25.09 6.63 -46.48
C PRO A 194 26.42 7.39 -46.38
N THR A 195 27.10 7.53 -47.53
CA THR A 195 28.37 8.26 -47.68
C THR A 195 28.21 9.76 -47.89
N TYR A 196 27.01 10.23 -48.25
CA TYR A 196 26.71 11.64 -48.43
C TYR A 196 26.75 12.38 -47.10
N LYS A 197 27.31 13.59 -47.10
CA LYS A 197 27.66 14.31 -45.87
C LYS A 197 26.69 15.44 -45.57
N HIS A 198 26.17 15.51 -44.35
CA HIS A 198 25.33 16.62 -43.92
C HIS A 198 26.18 17.81 -43.45
N LYS A 199 26.43 18.78 -44.32
CA LYS A 199 27.26 19.98 -44.08
C LYS A 199 26.75 21.18 -44.87
N HIS A 200 27.19 22.39 -44.51
CA HIS A 200 27.02 23.56 -45.38
C HIS A 200 27.73 23.34 -46.72
N TYR A 201 26.96 23.23 -47.79
CA TYR A 201 27.47 23.10 -49.16
C TYR A 201 27.79 24.44 -49.80
N ASP A 202 27.12 25.50 -49.36
CA ASP A 202 27.54 26.87 -49.67
C ASP A 202 28.80 27.22 -48.84
N THR A 203 29.97 27.03 -49.46
CA THR A 203 31.27 27.30 -48.83
C THR A 203 31.51 28.78 -48.50
N SER A 204 30.73 29.69 -49.08
CA SER A 204 30.76 31.11 -48.72
C SER A 204 30.18 31.37 -47.32
N ARG A 205 29.23 30.54 -46.88
CA ARG A 205 28.50 30.67 -45.59
C ARG A 205 29.19 29.98 -44.42
N CYS A 206 30.17 29.08 -44.65
CA CYS A 206 30.86 28.41 -43.55
C CYS A 206 32.31 27.98 -43.85
N LYS A 207 33.29 28.71 -43.30
CA LYS A 207 34.72 28.38 -43.41
C LYS A 207 35.14 27.06 -42.75
N LYS A 208 34.33 26.54 -41.80
CA LYS A 208 34.62 25.30 -41.05
C LYS A 208 34.18 24.02 -41.78
N CYS A 209 33.19 24.12 -42.68
CA CYS A 209 32.63 23.00 -43.43
C CYS A 209 33.38 22.77 -44.76
N LYS A 210 34.64 22.29 -44.70
CA LYS A 210 35.46 22.03 -45.90
C LYS A 210 35.83 20.55 -46.02
N LYS A 211 35.83 20.01 -47.26
CA LYS A 211 36.12 18.60 -47.60
C LYS A 211 35.29 17.63 -46.74
N ASP A 212 35.87 17.08 -45.67
CA ASP A 212 35.26 16.07 -44.78
C ASP A 212 34.91 16.61 -43.38
N LYS A 213 35.09 17.92 -43.15
CA LYS A 213 34.80 18.56 -41.87
C LYS A 213 33.39 19.14 -41.87
N HIS A 214 32.70 18.99 -40.75
CA HIS A 214 31.36 19.48 -40.48
C HIS A 214 31.44 20.34 -39.22
N CYS A 215 30.70 21.44 -39.15
CA CYS A 215 30.64 22.28 -37.96
C CYS A 215 29.43 21.91 -37.10
N LYS A 216 29.47 22.24 -35.80
CA LYS A 216 28.35 21.98 -34.88
C LYS A 216 27.01 22.50 -35.40
N LYS A 217 26.99 23.70 -36.02
CA LYS A 217 25.76 24.29 -36.58
C LYS A 217 25.15 23.45 -37.72
N ALA A 218 25.97 22.72 -38.48
CA ALA A 218 25.46 21.87 -39.55
C ALA A 218 24.77 20.61 -39.02
N HIS A 219 25.13 20.12 -37.83
CA HIS A 219 24.60 18.85 -37.32
C HIS A 219 23.10 18.88 -36.99
N ASP A 220 22.53 20.06 -36.75
CA ASP A 220 21.14 20.24 -36.32
C ASP A 220 20.33 21.11 -37.30
N ALA A 221 20.94 21.56 -38.40
CA ALA A 221 20.27 22.34 -39.43
C ALA A 221 19.55 21.41 -40.43
N PRO A 222 18.40 21.83 -41.00
CA PRO A 222 17.71 21.06 -42.02
C PRO A 222 18.49 21.04 -43.34
N CYS A 223 18.25 20.01 -44.16
CA CYS A 223 18.90 19.81 -45.46
C CYS A 223 18.80 21.04 -46.38
N GLU A 224 17.66 21.71 -46.39
CA GLU A 224 17.40 22.92 -47.18
C GLU A 224 18.31 24.07 -46.79
N ALA A 225 18.51 24.29 -45.48
CA ALA A 225 19.35 25.38 -44.98
C ALA A 225 20.84 25.13 -45.28
N LEU A 226 21.24 23.86 -45.38
CA LEU A 226 22.60 23.45 -45.71
C LEU A 226 22.88 23.40 -47.21
N GLY A 227 21.84 23.34 -48.04
CA GLY A 227 21.95 23.16 -49.49
C GLY A 227 22.32 21.72 -49.86
N CYS A 228 21.78 20.73 -49.15
CA CYS A 228 21.94 19.32 -49.55
C CYS A 228 21.34 19.10 -50.95
N ASP A 229 22.08 18.38 -51.80
CA ASP A 229 21.77 18.17 -53.20
C ASP A 229 20.66 17.12 -53.37
N PRO A 230 19.46 17.49 -53.88
CA PRO A 230 18.37 16.55 -54.10
C PRO A 230 18.74 15.40 -55.06
N ALA A 231 19.72 15.58 -55.96
CA ALA A 231 20.19 14.53 -56.85
C ALA A 231 20.95 13.40 -56.12
N LYS A 232 21.28 13.59 -54.83
CA LYS A 232 21.91 12.58 -53.96
C LYS A 232 20.92 11.77 -53.13
N LEU A 233 19.61 12.05 -53.29
CA LEU A 233 18.56 11.23 -52.71
C LEU A 233 18.53 9.85 -53.39
N ILE A 234 18.40 8.81 -52.59
CA ILE A 234 18.13 7.46 -53.07
C ILE A 234 16.66 7.41 -53.47
N HIS A 235 16.39 7.20 -54.75
CA HIS A 235 15.02 6.99 -55.22
C HIS A 235 14.49 5.64 -54.71
N ARG A 236 13.40 5.68 -53.94
CA ARG A 236 12.75 4.47 -53.41
C ARG A 236 11.25 4.56 -53.63
N PHE A 237 10.64 3.44 -54.00
CA PHE A 237 9.20 3.33 -54.17
C PHE A 237 8.59 2.64 -52.95
N ARG A 238 7.67 3.33 -52.26
CA ARG A 238 6.84 2.69 -51.24
C ARG A 238 5.71 1.94 -51.95
N PRO A 239 5.56 0.61 -51.77
CA PRO A 239 4.54 -0.18 -52.46
C PRO A 239 3.10 0.33 -52.23
N SER A 240 2.83 0.94 -51.08
CA SER A 240 1.51 1.50 -50.75
C SER A 240 1.68 2.85 -50.02
N PRO A 241 1.55 3.98 -50.73
CA PRO A 241 1.84 5.32 -50.20
C PRO A 241 1.08 5.67 -48.94
N ASN A 242 -0.17 5.20 -48.81
CA ASN A 242 -1.05 5.52 -47.69
C ASN A 242 -1.12 4.43 -46.62
N GLN A 243 -0.44 3.31 -46.79
CA GLN A 243 -0.54 2.19 -45.87
C GLN A 243 0.56 2.22 -44.81
N ILE A 244 0.18 1.86 -43.58
CA ILE A 244 1.09 1.66 -42.45
C ILE A 244 1.74 0.29 -42.59
N SER A 245 3.06 0.21 -42.44
CA SER A 245 3.81 -1.04 -42.38
C SER A 245 4.28 -1.31 -40.96
N ILE A 246 4.11 -2.55 -40.50
CA ILE A 246 4.55 -3.00 -39.17
C ILE A 246 5.59 -4.11 -39.37
N HIS A 247 6.80 -3.86 -38.88
CA HIS A 247 7.96 -4.75 -38.98
C HIS A 247 8.30 -5.31 -37.62
N PHE A 248 8.65 -6.59 -37.57
CA PHE A 248 9.15 -7.25 -36.35
C PHE A 248 10.63 -7.55 -36.58
N GLY A 249 11.50 -7.20 -35.65
CA GLY A 249 12.93 -7.48 -35.80
C GLY A 249 13.77 -7.01 -34.63
N ARG A 250 15.08 -7.22 -34.75
CA ARG A 250 16.03 -6.85 -33.69
C ARG A 250 16.27 -5.34 -33.69
N ILE A 251 16.29 -4.73 -32.52
CA ILE A 251 16.51 -3.30 -32.36
C ILE A 251 17.82 -3.06 -31.62
N ALA A 252 18.66 -2.17 -32.13
CA ALA A 252 19.83 -1.72 -31.40
C ALA A 252 19.47 -0.65 -30.38
N SER A 253 19.80 -0.92 -29.12
CA SER A 253 19.66 0.01 -28.00
C SER A 253 21.03 0.53 -27.57
N GLY A 254 21.15 1.82 -27.26
CA GLY A 254 22.40 2.43 -26.80
C GLY A 254 22.24 3.89 -26.38
N ASP A 255 23.22 4.45 -25.66
CA ASP A 255 23.21 5.87 -25.27
C ASP A 255 23.81 6.78 -26.36
N THR A 256 24.33 6.18 -27.44
CA THR A 256 24.86 6.92 -28.59
C THR A 256 23.78 7.13 -29.65
N VAL A 257 23.42 8.39 -29.93
CA VAL A 257 22.56 8.73 -31.06
C VAL A 257 23.28 8.39 -32.37
N MET A 258 22.75 7.45 -33.14
CA MET A 258 23.31 7.10 -34.44
C MET A 258 23.03 8.22 -35.46
N LYS A 259 24.11 8.91 -35.87
CA LYS A 259 24.12 9.99 -36.89
C LYS A 259 25.04 9.66 -38.09
N SER A 260 25.40 8.39 -38.28
CA SER A 260 26.33 7.95 -39.33
C SER A 260 25.71 6.81 -40.14
N GLY A 261 25.31 7.10 -41.39
CA GLY A 261 24.71 6.09 -42.26
C GLY A 261 25.64 4.90 -42.53
N VAL A 262 26.95 5.15 -42.65
CA VAL A 262 27.95 4.09 -42.84
C VAL A 262 28.08 3.20 -41.62
N ASP A 263 28.14 3.78 -40.41
CA ASP A 263 28.23 2.99 -39.19
C ASP A 263 26.92 2.25 -38.89
N ARG A 264 25.77 2.88 -39.17
CA ARG A 264 24.45 2.25 -39.14
C ARG A 264 24.42 1.00 -40.00
N ASP A 265 24.79 1.10 -41.27
CA ASP A 265 24.74 -0.04 -42.20
C ASP A 265 25.70 -1.15 -41.78
N ARG A 266 26.90 -0.80 -41.27
CA ARG A 266 27.85 -1.77 -40.74
C ARG A 266 27.30 -2.52 -39.52
N ILE A 267 26.66 -1.82 -38.58
CA ILE A 267 26.07 -2.45 -37.39
C ILE A 267 24.84 -3.29 -37.79
N ALA A 268 24.01 -2.79 -38.71
CA ALA A 268 22.88 -3.53 -39.25
C ALA A 268 23.29 -4.85 -39.88
N ALA A 269 24.34 -4.84 -40.71
CA ALA A 269 24.88 -6.05 -41.32
C ALA A 269 25.46 -7.03 -40.28
N ARG A 270 26.15 -6.51 -39.25
CA ARG A 270 26.77 -7.34 -38.21
C ARG A 270 25.74 -7.99 -37.29
N ASP A 271 24.79 -7.21 -36.78
CA ASP A 271 23.91 -7.64 -35.69
C ASP A 271 22.48 -7.98 -36.18
N THR A 272 22.21 -7.83 -37.49
CA THR A 272 20.89 -8.08 -38.11
C THR A 272 19.78 -7.26 -37.47
N ILE A 273 20.07 -5.99 -37.18
CA ILE A 273 19.11 -5.03 -36.61
C ILE A 273 18.36 -4.28 -37.70
N ILE A 274 17.16 -3.80 -37.36
CA ILE A 274 16.30 -3.05 -38.29
C ILE A 274 16.01 -1.62 -37.83
N ALA A 275 16.36 -1.28 -36.58
CA ALA A 275 16.19 0.05 -36.02
C ALA A 275 17.20 0.34 -34.89
N PHE A 276 17.33 1.62 -34.55
CA PHE A 276 18.10 2.16 -33.43
C PHE A 276 17.21 2.98 -32.50
N GLU A 277 17.28 2.71 -31.21
CA GLU A 277 16.63 3.46 -30.13
C GLU A 277 17.55 3.55 -28.90
N MET A 278 17.14 4.23 -27.83
CA MET A 278 18.05 4.60 -26.73
C MET A 278 17.64 4.12 -25.33
N GLU A 279 16.49 3.47 -25.17
CA GLU A 279 15.89 3.20 -23.87
C GLU A 279 15.76 1.71 -23.55
N GLY A 280 15.38 0.89 -24.54
CA GLY A 280 14.87 -0.47 -24.35
C GLY A 280 15.76 -1.37 -23.51
N ALA A 281 17.08 -1.34 -23.72
CA ALA A 281 18.02 -2.16 -22.94
C ALA A 281 18.09 -1.81 -21.44
N GLY A 282 17.70 -0.60 -21.04
CA GLY A 282 17.60 -0.24 -19.61
C GLY A 282 16.38 -0.85 -18.92
N ILE A 283 15.32 -1.15 -19.69
CA ILE A 283 14.02 -1.59 -19.16
C ILE A 283 13.93 -3.12 -19.10
N CYS A 284 14.44 -3.84 -20.11
CA CYS A 284 14.28 -5.30 -20.24
C CYS A 284 14.75 -6.13 -19.04
N ASN A 285 15.70 -5.64 -18.26
CA ASN A 285 16.22 -6.35 -17.09
C ASN A 285 15.36 -6.15 -15.83
N ASN A 286 14.47 -5.16 -15.85
CA ASN A 286 13.67 -4.75 -14.70
C ASN A 286 12.19 -5.14 -14.84
N LEU A 287 11.66 -5.11 -16.06
CA LEU A 287 10.25 -5.38 -16.37
C LEU A 287 10.14 -6.25 -17.63
N PRO A 288 9.16 -7.16 -17.72
CA PRO A 288 8.78 -7.77 -18.99
C PRO A 288 8.33 -6.67 -19.95
N CYS A 289 8.92 -6.58 -21.15
CA CYS A 289 8.64 -5.44 -22.01
C CYS A 289 8.64 -5.71 -23.51
N ILE A 290 7.93 -4.84 -24.24
CA ILE A 290 7.92 -4.79 -25.71
C ILE A 290 8.33 -3.37 -26.14
N VAL A 291 9.24 -3.29 -27.11
CA VAL A 291 9.58 -2.02 -27.76
C VAL A 291 8.63 -1.79 -28.93
N VAL A 292 7.86 -0.71 -28.91
CA VAL A 292 7.00 -0.26 -30.01
C VAL A 292 7.43 1.13 -30.42
N LYS A 293 8.15 1.22 -31.55
CA LYS A 293 8.69 2.48 -32.04
C LYS A 293 8.25 2.73 -33.48
N SER A 294 8.16 4.00 -33.91
CA SER A 294 7.99 4.33 -35.32
C SER A 294 9.20 5.12 -35.85
N VAL A 295 9.50 4.94 -37.13
CA VAL A 295 10.69 5.48 -37.77
C VAL A 295 10.53 6.98 -38.05
N CYS A 296 11.29 7.84 -37.37
CA CYS A 296 11.26 9.29 -37.62
C CYS A 296 12.48 9.80 -38.40
N ASP A 297 13.57 9.03 -38.42
CA ASP A 297 14.78 9.30 -39.21
C ASP A 297 15.46 7.99 -39.63
N TYR A 298 16.50 8.06 -40.45
CA TYR A 298 17.22 6.88 -40.94
C TYR A 298 18.49 6.56 -40.17
N ALA A 299 18.60 6.95 -38.89
CA ALA A 299 19.80 6.77 -38.08
C ALA A 299 21.06 7.30 -38.81
N ASP A 300 20.94 8.46 -39.44
CA ASP A 300 22.05 9.14 -40.12
C ASP A 300 22.07 10.63 -39.79
N SER A 301 22.91 11.37 -40.52
CA SER A 301 23.11 12.80 -40.27
C SER A 301 22.02 13.70 -40.85
N HIS A 302 21.18 13.21 -41.76
CA HIS A 302 20.15 13.99 -42.48
C HIS A 302 18.80 13.96 -41.74
N LYS A 303 18.84 14.21 -40.43
CA LYS A 303 17.65 14.13 -39.57
C LYS A 303 16.67 15.26 -39.90
N ASP A 304 15.40 14.90 -40.00
CA ASP A 304 14.27 15.81 -40.16
C ASP A 304 13.28 15.59 -39.02
N LYS A 305 12.83 16.67 -38.39
CA LYS A 305 11.87 16.61 -37.28
C LYS A 305 10.42 16.49 -37.75
N ALA A 306 10.14 16.75 -39.03
CA ALA A 306 8.77 16.73 -39.57
C ALA A 306 8.04 15.40 -39.35
N TRP A 307 8.78 14.30 -39.24
CA TRP A 307 8.22 12.96 -39.03
C TRP A 307 7.97 12.60 -37.56
N GLN A 308 8.47 13.36 -36.59
CA GLN A 308 8.40 12.96 -35.18
C GLN A 308 6.98 12.87 -34.65
N GLU A 309 6.12 13.86 -34.92
CA GLU A 309 4.72 13.83 -34.50
C GLU A 309 3.99 12.65 -35.14
N TYR A 310 4.02 12.50 -36.47
CA TYR A 310 3.38 11.37 -37.16
C TYR A 310 3.87 10.02 -36.63
N ALA A 311 5.18 9.85 -36.46
CA ALA A 311 5.78 8.62 -35.96
C ALA A 311 5.32 8.33 -34.52
N ALA A 312 5.29 9.32 -33.64
CA ALA A 312 4.77 9.15 -32.28
C ALA A 312 3.30 8.70 -32.29
N GLY A 313 2.46 9.33 -33.11
CA GLY A 313 1.06 8.93 -33.29
C GLY A 313 0.91 7.51 -33.86
N ALA A 314 1.72 7.15 -34.86
CA ALA A 314 1.72 5.81 -35.45
C ALA A 314 2.13 4.73 -34.44
N ALA A 315 3.17 4.99 -33.66
CA ALA A 315 3.60 4.09 -32.59
C ALA A 315 2.51 3.92 -31.52
N ALA A 316 1.88 5.03 -31.07
CA ALA A 316 0.82 5.00 -30.07
C ALA A 316 -0.42 4.24 -30.57
N ALA A 317 -0.81 4.45 -31.83
CA ALA A 317 -1.90 3.72 -32.48
C ALA A 317 -1.63 2.21 -32.52
N CYS A 318 -0.38 1.81 -32.79
CA CYS A 318 0.01 0.41 -32.76
C CYS A 318 0.05 -0.17 -31.35
N MET A 319 0.49 0.60 -30.36
CA MET A 319 0.41 0.21 -28.95
C MET A 319 -1.03 -0.10 -28.53
N LYS A 320 -2.00 0.76 -28.86
CA LYS A 320 -3.41 0.50 -28.52
C LYS A 320 -3.94 -0.78 -29.20
N SER A 321 -3.64 -0.93 -30.49
CA SER A 321 -3.96 -2.14 -31.27
C SER A 321 -3.32 -3.43 -30.71
N LEU A 322 -2.12 -3.30 -30.15
CA LEU A 322 -1.39 -4.38 -29.48
C LEU A 322 -2.06 -4.74 -28.15
N LEU A 323 -2.39 -3.76 -27.31
CA LEU A 323 -3.04 -3.98 -26.02
C LEU A 323 -4.41 -4.65 -26.15
N GLU A 324 -5.17 -4.37 -27.21
CA GLU A 324 -6.45 -5.04 -27.47
C GLU A 324 -6.33 -6.54 -27.76
N GLN A 325 -5.12 -7.01 -28.09
CA GLN A 325 -4.82 -8.42 -28.32
C GLN A 325 -4.11 -9.07 -27.12
N TRP A 326 -3.65 -8.27 -26.15
CA TRP A 326 -3.07 -8.71 -24.90
C TRP A 326 -4.17 -9.26 -23.98
N ALA A 327 -3.88 -10.35 -23.27
CA ALA A 327 -4.89 -10.99 -22.42
C ALA A 327 -5.02 -10.24 -21.10
N ALA A 328 -6.24 -9.84 -20.76
CA ALA A 328 -6.57 -9.42 -19.40
C ALA A 328 -6.46 -10.62 -18.44
N VAL A 329 -6.14 -10.35 -17.18
CA VAL A 329 -6.10 -11.37 -16.14
C VAL A 329 -7.29 -11.16 -15.21
N ASP A 330 -7.88 -12.28 -14.79
CA ASP A 330 -8.92 -12.26 -13.77
C ASP A 330 -8.31 -11.74 -12.46
N HIS A 331 -8.76 -10.57 -12.01
CA HIS A 331 -8.48 -10.08 -10.68
C HIS A 331 -9.57 -10.65 -9.75
N PRO A 332 -9.30 -11.69 -8.95
CA PRO A 332 -10.31 -12.37 -8.14
C PRO A 332 -11.02 -11.45 -7.14
N ASP A 333 -10.42 -10.29 -6.84
CA ASP A 333 -10.89 -9.27 -5.92
C ASP A 333 -11.64 -8.09 -6.60
N GLU A 334 -11.72 -8.03 -7.95
CA GLU A 334 -12.50 -7.03 -8.72
C GLU A 334 -13.68 -7.66 -9.48
N ARG A 335 -14.48 -8.50 -8.81
CA ARG A 335 -15.78 -8.91 -9.37
C ARG A 335 -16.80 -7.78 -9.26
N HIS A 336 -16.67 -6.77 -10.12
CA HIS A 336 -17.83 -6.10 -10.67
C HIS A 336 -18.32 -6.97 -11.85
N GLU A 337 -19.55 -7.46 -11.80
CA GLU A 337 -20.17 -8.18 -12.91
C GLU A 337 -20.11 -7.32 -14.18
N ILE A 338 -19.19 -7.64 -15.10
CA ILE A 338 -19.14 -7.02 -16.43
C ILE A 338 -20.33 -7.56 -17.23
N HIS A 339 -21.49 -6.93 -17.10
CA HIS A 339 -22.54 -7.05 -18.11
C HIS A 339 -22.14 -6.23 -19.34
N LYS A 340 -21.54 -6.91 -20.33
CA LYS A 340 -21.41 -6.38 -21.69
C LYS A 340 -22.82 -6.18 -22.27
N VAL A 341 -23.31 -4.94 -22.29
CA VAL A 341 -24.45 -4.58 -23.13
C VAL A 341 -23.95 -4.34 -24.56
N PRO A 342 -24.56 -4.96 -25.59
CA PRO A 342 -24.16 -4.71 -26.97
C PRO A 342 -24.53 -3.28 -27.39
N VAL A 343 -23.60 -2.62 -28.08
CA VAL A 343 -23.85 -1.34 -28.75
C VAL A 343 -24.85 -1.56 -29.90
N GLN A 344 -26.04 -0.95 -29.79
CA GLN A 344 -26.89 -0.65 -30.93
C GLN A 344 -27.15 0.86 -30.98
N VAL A 345 -26.90 1.42 -32.15
CA VAL A 345 -27.10 2.81 -32.54
C VAL A 345 -28.59 3.07 -32.76
N ALA A 346 -29.16 4.14 -32.18
CA ALA A 346 -30.06 5.09 -32.85
C ALA A 346 -30.57 6.19 -31.90
N GLU A 347 -30.74 7.37 -32.50
CA GLU A 347 -31.19 8.67 -31.99
C GLU A 347 -32.56 8.66 -31.29
N LEU A 348 -32.80 9.67 -30.43
CA LEU A 348 -34.05 10.46 -30.40
C LEU A 348 -33.90 11.73 -29.52
N CYS A 349 -33.67 12.83 -30.23
CA CYS A 349 -34.12 14.22 -30.07
C CYS A 349 -34.46 14.82 -28.68
N SER A 350 -33.72 15.91 -28.38
CA SER A 350 -34.21 17.28 -28.14
C SER A 350 -35.23 17.57 -27.04
N PHE A 351 -34.81 18.39 -26.06
CA PHE A 351 -35.63 19.51 -25.56
C PHE A 351 -34.74 20.71 -25.19
N ASN A 352 -34.88 21.77 -25.98
CA ASN A 352 -34.52 23.14 -25.61
C ASN A 352 -35.49 23.64 -24.54
N ASN A 353 -34.99 24.40 -23.56
CA ASN A 353 -35.57 25.64 -23.05
C ASN A 353 -34.69 26.21 -21.94
N LEU A 354 -33.83 27.19 -22.27
CA LEU A 354 -33.33 28.16 -21.29
C LEU A 354 -34.12 29.46 -21.48
N PRO A 355 -34.64 30.09 -20.40
CA PRO A 355 -35.05 31.48 -20.45
C PRO A 355 -33.80 32.38 -20.39
N GLN A 356 -33.73 33.35 -21.30
CA GLN A 356 -32.83 34.49 -21.19
C GLN A 356 -33.43 35.54 -20.26
N THR A 357 -32.59 36.26 -19.49
CA THR A 357 -32.63 37.70 -19.13
C THR A 357 -31.80 37.94 -17.84
N PRO A 358 -31.50 39.20 -17.45
CA PRO A 358 -30.75 40.21 -18.17
C PRO A 358 -29.56 40.74 -17.33
N SER A 359 -28.66 41.48 -17.98
CA SER A 359 -27.55 42.19 -17.35
C SER A 359 -28.00 43.31 -16.42
N THR A 360 -27.52 43.32 -15.16
CA THR A 360 -27.34 44.55 -14.36
C THR A 360 -26.19 44.38 -13.36
N ASN A 361 -25.27 45.35 -13.35
CA ASN A 361 -24.20 45.51 -12.37
C ASN A 361 -24.76 45.97 -11.01
N GLY A 362 -24.17 45.48 -9.91
CA GLY A 362 -24.28 46.05 -8.56
C GLY A 362 -24.82 45.07 -7.51
N ASP A 363 -24.02 44.79 -6.47
CA ASP A 363 -24.35 44.11 -5.20
C ASP A 363 -24.38 42.57 -5.14
N GLU A 364 -23.24 41.90 -5.40
CA GLU A 364 -23.09 40.43 -5.30
C GLU A 364 -22.78 39.89 -3.88
N ALA A 365 -22.36 40.72 -2.93
CA ALA A 365 -21.90 40.24 -1.62
C ALA A 365 -23.04 39.90 -0.63
N ASN A 366 -24.15 40.66 -0.67
CA ASN A 366 -25.27 40.46 0.29
C ASN A 366 -26.25 39.36 -0.12
N ASN A 367 -26.31 38.99 -1.41
CA ASN A 367 -27.21 37.94 -1.88
C ASN A 367 -26.67 36.54 -1.54
N SER A 368 -25.35 36.33 -1.68
CA SER A 368 -24.71 35.04 -1.43
C SER A 368 -24.91 34.56 0.01
N GLN A 369 -24.84 35.46 1.00
CA GLN A 369 -24.97 35.11 2.41
C GLN A 369 -26.40 34.70 2.80
N ARG A 370 -27.42 35.31 2.17
CA ARG A 370 -28.84 34.97 2.38
C ARG A 370 -29.21 33.60 1.79
N TYR A 371 -28.64 33.25 0.64
CA TYR A 371 -28.83 31.94 0.00
C TYR A 371 -28.16 30.79 0.77
N HIS A 372 -27.02 31.03 1.45
CA HIS A 372 -26.33 30.00 2.23
C HIS A 372 -27.04 29.65 3.55
N GLU A 373 -27.67 30.63 4.20
CA GLU A 373 -28.52 30.39 5.37
C GLU A 373 -29.78 29.59 5.00
N GLU A 374 -30.38 29.85 3.83
CA GLU A 374 -31.51 29.08 3.31
C GLU A 374 -31.13 27.62 2.99
N ALA A 375 -30.00 27.38 2.33
CA ALA A 375 -29.52 26.03 1.99
C ALA A 375 -29.17 25.17 3.22
N SER A 376 -28.55 25.77 4.25
CA SER A 376 -28.23 25.08 5.50
C SER A 376 -29.51 24.71 6.27
N THR A 377 -30.50 25.61 6.25
CA THR A 377 -31.82 25.37 6.85
C THR A 377 -32.57 24.24 6.16
N ASP A 378 -32.50 24.15 4.83
CA ASP A 378 -33.11 23.07 4.04
C ASP A 378 -32.44 21.72 4.31
N ILE A 379 -31.11 21.65 4.43
CA ILE A 379 -30.38 20.41 4.76
C ILE A 379 -30.76 19.91 6.16
N LEU A 380 -30.80 20.79 7.16
CA LEU A 380 -31.19 20.42 8.53
C LEU A 380 -32.64 19.92 8.60
N LYS A 381 -33.54 20.50 7.79
CA LYS A 381 -34.93 20.06 7.68
C LYS A 381 -35.04 18.66 7.05
N VAL A 382 -34.30 18.38 5.97
CA VAL A 382 -34.25 17.05 5.34
C VAL A 382 -33.60 16.01 6.29
N LEU A 383 -32.53 16.39 7.01
CA LEU A 383 -31.89 15.54 8.01
C LEU A 383 -32.84 15.16 9.15
N SER A 384 -33.63 16.11 9.66
CA SER A 384 -34.61 15.83 10.72
C SER A 384 -35.67 14.81 10.31
N THR A 385 -36.13 14.88 9.05
CA THR A 385 -37.11 13.96 8.47
C THR A 385 -36.48 12.58 8.26
N THR A 386 -35.26 12.53 7.72
CA THR A 386 -34.45 11.32 7.55
C THR A 386 -34.26 10.58 8.88
N LYS A 387 -33.88 11.30 9.95
CA LYS A 387 -33.70 10.73 11.30
C LYS A 387 -34.98 10.08 11.83
N SER A 388 -36.11 10.77 11.70
CA SER A 388 -37.43 10.25 12.11
C SER A 388 -37.76 8.94 11.37
N ASN A 389 -37.46 8.90 10.07
CA ASN A 389 -37.71 7.74 9.23
C ASN A 389 -36.82 6.53 9.61
N PHE A 390 -35.53 6.73 9.91
CA PHE A 390 -34.66 5.66 10.41
C PHE A 390 -35.10 5.12 11.78
N LYS A 391 -35.53 6.01 12.68
CA LYS A 391 -36.03 5.62 14.01
C LYS A 391 -37.26 4.71 13.89
N SER A 392 -38.22 5.08 13.05
CA SER A 392 -39.40 4.25 12.73
C SER A 392 -39.01 2.88 12.16
N ALA A 393 -38.00 2.82 11.27
CA ALA A 393 -37.52 1.54 10.72
C ALA A 393 -36.83 0.65 11.78
N ILE A 394 -36.06 1.24 12.70
CA ILE A 394 -35.42 0.54 13.82
C ILE A 394 -36.48 -0.03 14.79
N ASP A 395 -37.52 0.74 15.08
CA ASP A 395 -38.63 0.31 15.95
C ASP A 395 -39.44 -0.82 15.29
N CYS A 396 -39.72 -0.73 13.98
CA CYS A 396 -40.37 -1.81 13.22
C CYS A 396 -39.55 -3.13 13.25
N LEU A 397 -38.22 -3.05 13.11
CA LEU A 397 -37.34 -4.23 13.25
C LEU A 397 -37.36 -4.81 14.68
N LYS A 398 -37.43 -3.94 15.71
CA LYS A 398 -37.51 -4.35 17.11
C LYS A 398 -38.84 -5.06 17.41
N GLU A 399 -39.96 -4.51 16.96
CA GLU A 399 -41.30 -5.10 17.12
C GLU A 399 -41.42 -6.44 16.39
N PHE A 400 -40.95 -6.50 15.13
CA PHE A 400 -40.95 -7.74 14.37
C PHE A 400 -40.12 -8.83 15.06
N ARG A 401 -38.91 -8.50 15.53
CA ARG A 401 -38.05 -9.41 16.31
C ARG A 401 -38.75 -9.94 17.57
N ASN A 402 -39.49 -9.10 18.28
CA ASN A 402 -40.20 -9.46 19.51
C ASN A 402 -41.43 -10.36 19.22
N SER A 403 -42.05 -10.21 18.05
CA SER A 403 -43.21 -11.02 17.61
C SER A 403 -42.86 -12.43 17.15
N LEU A 404 -41.57 -12.74 16.92
CA LEU A 404 -41.13 -14.03 16.38
C LEU A 404 -41.07 -15.15 17.44
N PRO A 405 -41.40 -16.41 17.06
CA PRO A 405 -41.15 -17.61 17.88
C PRO A 405 -39.67 -17.77 18.28
N ARG A 406 -39.32 -18.74 19.13
CA ARG A 406 -37.93 -19.00 19.60
C ARG A 406 -36.97 -19.53 18.51
N ASP A 407 -37.01 -18.97 17.31
CA ASP A 407 -35.97 -19.19 16.29
C ASP A 407 -34.75 -18.32 16.61
N THR A 408 -33.63 -18.96 16.94
CA THR A 408 -32.39 -18.30 17.36
C THR A 408 -31.63 -17.64 16.20
N ASP A 409 -31.74 -18.16 14.98
CA ASP A 409 -30.98 -17.65 13.84
C ASP A 409 -31.63 -16.41 13.24
N LEU A 410 -32.94 -16.42 13.07
CA LEU A 410 -33.66 -15.27 12.55
C LEU A 410 -33.62 -14.08 13.52
N LYS A 411 -33.74 -14.34 14.83
CA LYS A 411 -33.60 -13.31 15.87
C LYS A 411 -32.20 -12.71 15.91
N ARG A 412 -31.16 -13.52 15.69
CA ARG A 412 -29.77 -13.08 15.58
C ARG A 412 -29.55 -12.20 14.35
N ILE A 413 -30.06 -12.62 13.18
CA ILE A 413 -29.99 -11.82 11.95
C ILE A 413 -30.67 -10.46 12.16
N LEU A 414 -31.90 -10.43 12.66
CA LEU A 414 -32.63 -9.18 12.88
C LEU A 414 -31.98 -8.29 13.95
N LYS A 415 -31.37 -8.88 14.99
CA LYS A 415 -30.58 -8.14 15.99
C LYS A 415 -29.34 -7.49 15.35
N ASN A 416 -28.66 -8.20 14.45
CA ASN A 416 -27.50 -7.67 13.72
C ASN A 416 -27.93 -6.55 12.76
N GLN A 417 -29.02 -6.72 12.02
CA GLN A 417 -29.51 -5.66 11.12
C GLN A 417 -29.95 -4.41 11.88
N ARG A 418 -30.60 -4.57 13.04
CA ARG A 418 -30.96 -3.46 13.94
C ARG A 418 -29.72 -2.68 14.40
N LEU A 419 -28.65 -3.38 14.80
CA LEU A 419 -27.40 -2.75 15.22
C LEU A 419 -26.78 -1.90 14.11
N ILE A 420 -26.78 -2.40 12.88
CA ILE A 420 -26.21 -1.68 11.75
C ILE A 420 -27.05 -0.42 11.44
N MET A 421 -28.39 -0.51 11.51
CA MET A 421 -29.25 0.66 11.31
C MET A 421 -29.13 1.70 12.44
N THR A 422 -28.92 1.28 13.69
CA THR A 422 -28.64 2.20 14.80
C THR A 422 -27.31 2.94 14.62
N ASP A 423 -26.25 2.27 14.14
CA ASP A 423 -24.96 2.90 13.81
C ASP A 423 -25.10 3.98 12.73
N ILE A 424 -25.96 3.76 11.75
CA ILE A 424 -26.27 4.74 10.70
C ILE A 424 -27.01 5.94 11.28
N LEU A 425 -27.99 5.72 12.17
CA LEU A 425 -28.75 6.80 12.81
C LEU A 425 -27.86 7.68 13.70
N GLU A 426 -26.95 7.09 14.48
CA GLU A 426 -26.04 7.83 15.36
C GLU A 426 -25.03 8.68 14.56
N TYR A 427 -24.52 8.15 13.44
CA TYR A 427 -23.69 8.92 12.50
C TYR A 427 -24.43 10.14 11.91
N LEU A 428 -25.73 9.98 11.58
CA LEU A 428 -26.58 11.08 11.12
C LEU A 428 -26.84 12.11 12.24
N GLU A 429 -26.93 11.67 13.49
CA GLU A 429 -27.18 12.52 14.67
C GLU A 429 -25.97 13.33 15.13
N THR A 430 -24.76 12.76 15.04
CA THR A 430 -23.54 13.35 15.59
C THR A 430 -22.66 13.95 14.51
N ASP A 431 -22.08 13.12 13.65
CA ASP A 431 -21.03 13.54 12.73
C ASP A 431 -21.54 14.44 11.59
N ILE A 432 -22.72 14.14 11.02
CA ILE A 432 -23.29 14.98 9.96
C ILE A 432 -23.87 16.27 10.53
N SER A 433 -24.55 16.20 11.68
CA SER A 433 -25.19 17.39 12.27
C SER A 433 -24.16 18.41 12.77
N VAL A 434 -23.09 17.95 13.41
CA VAL A 434 -21.96 18.81 13.82
C VAL A 434 -21.25 19.40 12.59
N SER A 435 -21.02 18.61 11.54
CA SER A 435 -20.38 19.09 10.31
C SER A 435 -21.24 20.13 9.56
N VAL A 436 -22.57 20.04 9.64
CA VAL A 436 -23.51 20.97 9.00
C VAL A 436 -23.69 22.25 9.83
N ASP A 437 -23.80 22.15 11.17
CA ASP A 437 -23.92 23.30 12.08
C ASP A 437 -22.61 24.09 12.21
N GLU A 438 -21.45 23.43 12.13
CA GLU A 438 -20.18 24.11 12.28
C GLU A 438 -19.86 24.97 11.05
N HIS A 439 -19.82 24.47 9.80
CA HIS A 439 -19.45 25.28 8.62
C HIS A 439 -19.97 24.72 7.27
N LEU A 440 -21.17 25.12 6.80
CA LEU A 440 -21.52 24.96 5.37
C LEU A 440 -20.81 25.96 4.44
N GLY A 441 -20.16 26.99 5.02
CA GLY A 441 -19.66 28.14 4.28
C GLY A 441 -18.17 28.16 3.91
N SER A 442 -17.35 27.12 4.16
CA SER A 442 -15.91 27.24 3.82
C SER A 442 -15.04 25.99 3.57
N SER A 443 -15.58 24.80 3.28
CA SER A 443 -14.68 23.75 2.73
C SER A 443 -15.39 22.72 1.86
N LYS A 444 -15.17 22.81 0.55
CA LYS A 444 -15.48 21.80 -0.45
C LYS A 444 -15.06 20.38 -0.05
N GLU A 445 -13.99 20.25 0.73
CA GLU A 445 -13.46 18.99 1.24
C GLU A 445 -14.42 18.33 2.26
N ILE A 446 -15.04 19.11 3.15
CA ILE A 446 -16.02 18.61 4.13
C ILE A 446 -17.28 18.13 3.40
N CYS A 447 -17.77 18.91 2.43
CA CYS A 447 -18.92 18.50 1.61
C CYS A 447 -18.63 17.23 0.80
N LEU A 448 -17.42 17.08 0.24
CA LEU A 448 -17.03 15.87 -0.48
C LEU A 448 -16.92 14.65 0.46
N GLN A 449 -16.34 14.81 1.64
CA GLN A 449 -16.24 13.76 2.64
C GLN A 449 -17.63 13.31 3.11
N LEU A 450 -18.54 14.25 3.37
CA LEU A 450 -19.93 13.96 3.72
C LEU A 450 -20.66 13.22 2.59
N VAL A 451 -20.48 13.61 1.32
CA VAL A 451 -21.09 12.93 0.17
C VAL A 451 -20.61 11.48 0.07
N VAL A 452 -19.29 11.24 0.13
CA VAL A 452 -18.72 9.89 0.05
C VAL A 452 -19.22 9.01 1.19
N GLU A 453 -19.27 9.56 2.40
CA GLU A 453 -19.67 8.80 3.58
C GLU A 453 -21.18 8.52 3.61
N ILE A 454 -22.03 9.46 3.16
CA ILE A 454 -23.47 9.21 2.98
C ILE A 454 -23.70 8.15 1.89
N GLU A 455 -22.98 8.19 0.78
CA GLU A 455 -23.07 7.17 -0.28
C GLU A 455 -22.65 5.78 0.21
N ARG A 456 -21.60 5.70 1.03
CA ARG A 456 -21.15 4.47 1.68
C ARG A 456 -22.24 3.90 2.60
N LYS A 457 -22.86 4.74 3.43
CA LYS A 457 -23.97 4.33 4.30
C LYS A 457 -25.22 3.91 3.51
N LEU A 458 -25.52 4.56 2.39
CA LEU A 458 -26.59 4.15 1.48
C LEU A 458 -26.37 2.74 0.89
N GLU A 459 -25.12 2.38 0.58
CA GLU A 459 -24.81 1.03 0.12
C GLU A 459 -24.91 -0.02 1.24
N GLU A 460 -24.50 0.31 2.46
CA GLU A 460 -24.76 -0.53 3.64
C GLU A 460 -26.26 -0.80 3.80
N ILE A 461 -27.11 0.23 3.66
CA ILE A 461 -28.57 0.09 3.74
C ILE A 461 -29.11 -0.84 2.65
N LYS A 462 -28.62 -0.74 1.42
CA LYS A 462 -29.03 -1.64 0.33
C LYS A 462 -28.65 -3.09 0.60
N ILE A 463 -27.44 -3.34 1.13
CA ILE A 463 -26.97 -4.68 1.48
C ILE A 463 -27.84 -5.27 2.60
N ILE A 464 -28.09 -4.49 3.65
CA ILE A 464 -28.99 -4.85 4.76
C ILE A 464 -30.38 -5.20 4.21
N THR A 465 -30.95 -4.34 3.37
CA THR A 465 -32.29 -4.51 2.79
C THR A 465 -32.40 -5.74 1.89
N LYS A 466 -31.31 -6.13 1.21
CA LYS A 466 -31.24 -7.39 0.44
C LYS A 466 -31.19 -8.62 1.35
N SER A 467 -30.62 -8.50 2.55
CA SER A 467 -30.49 -9.59 3.51
C SER A 467 -31.72 -9.80 4.42
N LEU A 468 -32.71 -8.90 4.37
CA LEU A 468 -33.95 -9.03 5.14
C LEU A 468 -34.88 -10.10 4.54
N PRO A 469 -35.56 -10.91 5.39
CA PRO A 469 -36.59 -11.85 4.93
C PRO A 469 -37.69 -11.15 4.13
N ALA A 470 -38.26 -11.81 3.12
CA ALA A 470 -39.23 -11.21 2.20
C ALA A 470 -40.46 -10.60 2.91
N THR A 471 -40.95 -11.23 3.98
CA THR A 471 -42.08 -10.73 4.79
C THR A 471 -41.72 -9.51 5.63
N THR A 472 -40.49 -9.45 6.16
CA THR A 472 -39.95 -8.29 6.89
C THR A 472 -39.65 -7.14 5.93
N LYS A 473 -39.07 -7.45 4.77
CA LYS A 473 -38.81 -6.49 3.69
C LYS A 473 -40.11 -5.86 3.21
N ALA A 474 -41.17 -6.65 3.05
CA ALA A 474 -42.50 -6.15 2.72
C ALA A 474 -43.06 -5.23 3.81
N LYS A 475 -42.95 -5.55 5.10
CA LYS A 475 -43.41 -4.68 6.21
C LYS A 475 -42.62 -3.37 6.30
N VAL A 476 -41.30 -3.43 6.26
CA VAL A 476 -40.41 -2.27 6.33
C VAL A 476 -40.56 -1.37 5.09
N GLN A 477 -40.92 -1.94 3.93
CA GLN A 477 -41.19 -1.18 2.69
C GLN A 477 -42.65 -0.72 2.56
N SER A 478 -43.63 -1.44 3.13
CA SER A 478 -45.05 -1.08 3.06
C SER A 478 -45.41 0.07 4.00
N GLU A 479 -44.65 0.27 5.07
CA GLU A 479 -44.85 1.39 5.99
C GLU A 479 -44.27 2.72 5.45
N SER A 480 -43.49 2.69 4.36
CA SER A 480 -42.76 3.80 3.70
C SER A 480 -41.44 4.35 4.32
N PRO A 481 -41.11 4.25 5.62
CA PRO A 481 -40.10 5.12 6.21
C PRO A 481 -38.68 4.81 5.73
N LEU A 482 -38.30 3.54 5.51
CA LEU A 482 -36.94 3.22 5.05
C LEU A 482 -36.70 3.66 3.60
N LYS A 483 -37.74 3.56 2.77
CA LYS A 483 -37.66 3.99 1.37
C LYS A 483 -37.53 5.51 1.31
N ASP A 484 -38.35 6.20 2.09
CA ASP A 484 -38.35 7.67 2.17
C ASP A 484 -37.02 8.17 2.76
N ALA A 485 -36.47 7.52 3.79
CA ALA A 485 -35.15 7.84 4.34
C ALA A 485 -34.00 7.72 3.31
N VAL A 486 -34.07 6.71 2.42
CA VAL A 486 -33.07 6.51 1.37
C VAL A 486 -33.20 7.58 0.28
N GLU A 487 -34.42 7.96 -0.07
CA GLU A 487 -34.69 9.05 -1.02
C GLU A 487 -34.29 10.43 -0.45
N ASP A 488 -34.52 10.66 0.85
CA ASP A 488 -34.10 11.87 1.57
C ASP A 488 -32.58 12.01 1.63
N LEU A 489 -31.84 10.94 1.94
CA LEU A 489 -30.37 10.92 1.90
C LEU A 489 -29.83 11.16 0.49
N GLY A 490 -30.50 10.63 -0.54
CA GLY A 490 -30.18 10.91 -1.93
C GLY A 490 -30.39 12.39 -2.29
N SER A 491 -31.41 13.02 -1.72
CA SER A 491 -31.70 14.45 -1.89
C SER A 491 -30.61 15.31 -1.22
N ILE A 492 -30.13 14.94 -0.02
CA ILE A 492 -29.02 15.61 0.66
C ILE A 492 -27.74 15.57 -0.19
N ILE A 493 -27.41 14.43 -0.79
CA ILE A 493 -26.26 14.31 -1.71
C ILE A 493 -26.42 15.26 -2.90
N GLY A 494 -27.64 15.38 -3.45
CA GLY A 494 -27.94 16.31 -4.53
C GLY A 494 -27.66 17.76 -4.17
N VAL A 495 -28.10 18.20 -2.98
CA VAL A 495 -27.87 19.56 -2.47
C VAL A 495 -26.38 19.81 -2.22
N LEU A 496 -25.68 18.89 -1.55
CA LEU A 496 -24.23 19.03 -1.28
C LEU A 496 -23.41 19.10 -2.57
N ARG A 497 -23.75 18.33 -3.60
CA ARG A 497 -23.09 18.37 -4.91
C ARG A 497 -23.35 19.67 -5.68
N SER A 498 -24.54 20.25 -5.52
CA SER A 498 -24.89 21.55 -6.08
C SER A 498 -24.02 22.65 -5.47
N GLU A 499 -23.84 22.65 -4.14
CA GLU A 499 -22.99 23.62 -3.44
C GLU A 499 -21.50 23.47 -3.81
N ILE A 500 -20.98 22.23 -3.91
CA ILE A 500 -19.61 21.93 -4.36
C ILE A 500 -19.29 22.51 -5.76
N SER A 501 -20.31 22.63 -6.60
CA SER A 501 -20.18 23.10 -7.99
C SER A 501 -20.17 24.62 -8.13
N ARG A 502 -20.56 25.37 -7.08
CA ARG A 502 -20.74 26.83 -7.11
C ARG A 502 -19.51 27.64 -6.66
N GLU A 503 -18.56 27.04 -5.95
CA GLU A 503 -17.31 27.74 -5.56
C GLU A 503 -16.25 27.73 -6.69
N LYS A 504 -15.89 28.93 -7.18
CA LYS A 504 -14.71 29.14 -8.03
C LYS A 504 -13.65 29.99 -7.31
N THR A 505 -12.44 29.46 -7.25
CA THR A 505 -11.14 30.00 -6.78
C THR A 505 -10.85 29.99 -5.27
N PRO A 506 -9.60 29.68 -4.87
CA PRO A 506 -9.27 29.32 -3.49
C PRO A 506 -8.95 30.55 -2.63
N ARG A 507 -9.50 30.59 -1.41
CA ARG A 507 -8.93 31.33 -0.29
C ARG A 507 -8.22 30.36 0.64
N SER A 508 -7.00 30.73 1.03
CA SER A 508 -6.20 30.06 2.04
C SER A 508 -6.71 30.42 3.44
N SER A 509 -6.96 29.43 4.27
CA SER A 509 -6.70 29.53 5.71
C SER A 509 -6.66 28.13 6.30
N ASP A 510 -5.45 27.63 6.48
CA ASP A 510 -5.13 26.67 7.53
C ASP A 510 -5.31 27.40 8.88
N GLU A 511 -6.14 26.86 9.77
CA GLU A 511 -5.94 26.83 11.22
C GLU A 511 -7.19 26.26 11.92
N ALA A 512 -7.34 24.93 11.90
CA ALA A 512 -8.20 24.22 12.87
C ALA A 512 -7.86 22.71 13.03
N ARG A 513 -6.78 22.21 12.43
CA ARG A 513 -6.47 20.77 12.39
C ARG A 513 -5.48 20.28 13.47
N LEU A 514 -5.04 21.15 14.37
CA LEU A 514 -3.90 20.91 15.26
C LEU A 514 -4.22 20.29 16.62
N THR A 515 -5.48 20.12 17.00
CA THR A 515 -5.84 19.70 18.38
C THR A 515 -6.32 18.25 18.53
N ARG A 516 -6.64 17.52 17.45
CA ARG A 516 -7.04 16.08 17.53
C ARG A 516 -5.86 15.11 17.42
N THR A 517 -4.79 15.50 16.72
CA THR A 517 -3.59 14.67 16.44
C THR A 517 -2.69 14.41 17.66
N PHE A 518 -2.80 15.21 18.72
CA PHE A 518 -1.91 15.14 19.88
C PHE A 518 -2.19 13.98 20.86
N LYS A 519 -3.39 13.39 20.83
CA LYS A 519 -3.77 12.30 21.76
C LYS A 519 -3.33 10.92 21.24
N GLU A 520 -3.45 10.69 19.93
CA GLU A 520 -3.07 9.45 19.25
C GLU A 520 -1.53 9.27 19.17
N HIS A 521 -0.76 10.37 19.10
CA HIS A 521 0.71 10.33 19.07
C HIS A 521 1.34 9.84 20.39
N ARG A 522 0.66 9.96 21.54
CA ARG A 522 1.22 9.51 22.83
C ARG A 522 1.15 7.99 22.98
N GLU A 523 0.07 7.33 22.56
CA GLU A 523 -0.08 5.88 22.71
C GLU A 523 0.87 5.09 21.82
N PHE A 524 1.16 5.61 20.61
CA PHE A 524 2.17 5.04 19.71
C PHE A 524 3.60 5.09 20.30
N GLN A 525 3.92 6.03 21.19
CA GLN A 525 5.25 6.06 21.82
C GLN A 525 5.42 5.00 22.92
N HIS A 526 4.33 4.54 23.54
CA HIS A 526 4.40 3.63 24.70
C HIS A 526 4.75 2.19 24.31
N PHE A 527 4.27 1.68 23.17
CA PHE A 527 4.53 0.27 22.82
C PHE A 527 6.01 -0.01 22.53
N ARG A 528 6.76 0.97 22.00
CA ARG A 528 8.21 0.86 21.78
C ARG A 528 8.98 0.66 23.09
N ILE A 529 8.51 1.31 24.16
CA ILE A 529 9.08 1.19 25.51
C ILE A 529 8.80 -0.21 26.07
N VAL A 530 7.59 -0.72 25.88
CA VAL A 530 7.23 -2.10 26.24
C VAL A 530 8.08 -3.11 25.47
N GLN A 531 8.24 -2.93 24.16
CA GLN A 531 9.04 -3.80 23.29
C GLN A 531 10.51 -3.84 23.74
N GLN A 532 11.11 -2.68 24.02
CA GLN A 532 12.49 -2.59 24.52
C GLN A 532 12.63 -3.24 25.90
N ALA A 533 11.70 -2.98 26.81
CA ALA A 533 11.70 -3.57 28.14
C ALA A 533 11.55 -5.10 28.08
N ALA A 534 10.71 -5.62 27.18
CA ALA A 534 10.51 -7.05 26.98
C ALA A 534 11.76 -7.75 26.41
N CYS A 535 12.46 -7.15 25.45
CA CYS A 535 13.75 -7.66 24.96
C CYS A 535 14.80 -7.73 26.07
N ASN A 536 14.98 -6.64 26.81
CA ASN A 536 15.94 -6.57 27.91
C ASN A 536 15.61 -7.58 29.02
N LEU A 537 14.31 -7.79 29.27
CA LEU A 537 13.82 -8.76 30.24
C LEU A 537 14.15 -10.20 29.84
N TYR A 538 13.96 -10.56 28.56
CA TYR A 538 14.32 -11.88 28.04
C TYR A 538 15.81 -12.17 28.25
N ASP A 539 16.67 -11.22 27.91
CA ASP A 539 18.12 -11.34 28.12
C ASP A 539 18.49 -11.46 29.60
N ALA A 540 17.80 -10.72 30.48
CA ALA A 540 18.00 -10.81 31.92
C ALA A 540 17.66 -12.21 32.45
N PHE A 541 16.53 -12.81 32.02
CA PHE A 541 16.17 -14.17 32.38
C PHE A 541 17.11 -15.22 31.78
N ARG A 542 17.48 -15.09 30.50
CA ARG A 542 18.47 -15.96 29.85
C ARG A 542 19.76 -16.01 30.67
N THR A 543 20.20 -14.85 31.15
CA THR A 543 21.42 -14.73 31.95
C THR A 543 21.26 -15.28 33.37
N ALA A 544 20.16 -14.95 34.03
CA ALA A 544 19.90 -15.34 35.43
C ALA A 544 19.59 -16.84 35.61
N CYS A 545 19.17 -17.55 34.55
CA CYS A 545 18.78 -18.96 34.59
C CYS A 545 19.77 -19.93 33.88
N HIS A 546 21.04 -19.55 33.70
CA HIS A 546 22.03 -20.36 32.98
C HIS A 546 22.42 -21.71 33.64
N ALA A 547 22.12 -21.94 34.92
CA ALA A 547 22.64 -23.09 35.68
C ALA A 547 21.67 -24.27 35.90
N HIS A 548 20.47 -24.30 35.32
CA HIS A 548 19.55 -25.45 35.40
C HIS A 548 18.90 -25.78 34.04
N SER A 549 18.32 -26.99 33.94
CA SER A 549 17.60 -27.47 32.75
C SER A 549 16.37 -26.62 32.44
N VAL A 550 15.89 -26.78 31.20
CA VAL A 550 14.82 -26.03 30.52
C VAL A 550 13.66 -25.68 31.46
N HIS A 551 13.18 -24.43 31.39
CA HIS A 551 11.99 -23.98 32.10
C HIS A 551 11.15 -23.10 31.18
N ASP A 552 9.84 -23.19 31.33
CA ASP A 552 8.87 -22.41 30.57
C ASP A 552 8.51 -21.14 31.34
N VAL A 553 8.60 -20.02 30.64
CA VAL A 553 8.20 -18.72 31.16
C VAL A 553 6.95 -18.27 30.42
N HIS A 554 5.87 -18.03 31.19
CA HIS A 554 4.60 -17.54 30.68
C HIS A 554 4.49 -16.04 30.94
N LEU A 555 4.52 -15.22 29.90
CA LEU A 555 4.44 -13.77 29.98
C LEU A 555 3.01 -13.29 29.68
N SER A 556 2.45 -12.42 30.52
CA SER A 556 1.13 -11.82 30.28
C SER A 556 1.09 -11.04 28.96
N LEU A 557 0.04 -11.27 28.15
CA LEU A 557 -0.19 -10.50 26.92
C LEU A 557 -0.51 -9.02 27.21
N LYS A 558 -0.97 -8.72 28.43
CA LYS A 558 -1.29 -7.36 28.87
C LYS A 558 -0.31 -6.93 29.98
N PRO A 559 0.71 -6.12 29.68
CA PRO A 559 1.54 -5.49 30.70
C PRO A 559 0.76 -4.38 31.43
N ASP A 560 1.15 -4.10 32.66
CA ASP A 560 0.63 -2.98 33.44
C ASP A 560 1.49 -1.72 33.18
N LEU A 561 0.81 -0.67 32.73
CA LEU A 561 1.38 0.62 32.32
C LEU A 561 0.96 1.76 33.28
N SER A 562 0.49 1.44 34.49
CA SER A 562 -0.02 2.42 35.47
C SER A 562 1.03 3.41 36.04
N GLY A 563 2.27 3.40 35.53
CA GLY A 563 3.39 4.24 35.98
C GLY A 563 3.74 5.41 35.05
N THR A 564 4.99 5.89 35.14
CA THR A 564 5.56 6.90 34.22
C THR A 564 5.78 6.31 32.81
N LEU A 565 5.93 7.17 31.78
CA LEU A 565 6.25 6.76 30.40
C LEU A 565 7.42 5.77 30.27
N THR A 566 8.32 5.71 31.25
CA THR A 566 9.51 4.87 31.26
C THR A 566 9.38 3.57 32.06
N GLN A 567 8.21 3.27 32.63
CA GLN A 567 8.01 2.16 33.57
C GLN A 567 6.97 1.16 33.02
N VAL A 568 7.34 -0.12 33.00
CA VAL A 568 6.47 -1.21 32.51
C VAL A 568 6.52 -2.37 33.49
N ARG A 569 5.36 -2.88 33.92
CA ARG A 569 5.27 -4.04 34.81
C ARG A 569 4.75 -5.27 34.06
N PHE A 570 5.56 -6.33 34.06
CA PHE A 570 5.24 -7.61 33.44
C PHE A 570 4.85 -8.63 34.52
N ASN A 571 3.76 -9.37 34.29
CA ASN A 571 3.38 -10.49 35.14
C ASN A 571 3.79 -11.80 34.47
N LEU A 572 4.53 -12.64 35.18
CA LEU A 572 5.08 -13.88 34.66
C LEU A 572 4.78 -15.07 35.57
N ALA A 573 4.60 -16.24 34.96
CA ALA A 573 4.64 -17.53 35.66
C ALA A 573 5.85 -18.33 35.18
N LEU A 574 6.58 -18.92 36.13
CA LEU A 574 7.71 -19.80 35.89
C LEU A 574 7.31 -21.24 36.17
N ILE A 575 7.52 -22.15 35.21
CA ILE A 575 7.35 -23.60 35.40
C ILE A 575 8.68 -24.30 35.14
N GLN A 576 9.17 -25.04 36.13
CA GLN A 576 10.37 -25.85 36.01
C GLN A 576 10.04 -27.23 35.46
N ASP A 577 10.90 -27.77 34.58
CA ASP A 577 10.73 -29.11 33.99
C ASP A 577 10.49 -30.19 35.09
N PRO A 578 9.43 -31.02 34.95
CA PRO A 578 9.10 -32.09 35.89
C PRO A 578 10.20 -33.14 36.10
N SER A 579 11.25 -33.17 35.25
CA SER A 579 12.41 -34.04 35.45
C SER A 579 13.25 -33.71 36.71
N VAL A 580 13.10 -32.51 37.28
CA VAL A 580 13.90 -32.03 38.44
C VAL A 580 13.07 -31.86 39.72
N THR A 581 11.76 -31.65 39.64
CA THR A 581 10.88 -31.53 40.82
C THR A 581 9.58 -32.31 40.64
N THR A 582 9.18 -33.08 41.66
CA THR A 582 7.99 -33.96 41.63
C THR A 582 6.64 -33.23 41.59
N THR A 583 6.63 -31.89 41.51
CA THR A 583 5.42 -31.09 41.38
C THR A 583 5.69 -29.88 40.49
N GLY A 584 5.30 -29.93 39.22
CA GLY A 584 5.38 -28.80 38.26
C GLY A 584 4.41 -27.66 38.61
N LYS A 585 4.59 -27.04 39.78
CA LYS A 585 3.79 -25.89 40.25
C LYS A 585 4.32 -24.61 39.63
N ALA A 586 3.43 -23.86 38.97
CA ALA A 586 3.75 -22.54 38.45
C ALA A 586 4.05 -21.56 39.60
N VAL A 587 5.12 -20.78 39.45
CA VAL A 587 5.52 -19.74 40.40
C VAL A 587 5.29 -18.37 39.79
N TRP A 588 4.43 -17.58 40.43
CA TRP A 588 4.05 -16.25 39.95
C TRP A 588 4.98 -15.16 40.48
N ILE A 589 5.49 -14.34 39.56
CA ILE A 589 6.31 -13.16 39.83
C ILE A 589 5.83 -11.97 39.01
N SER A 590 6.06 -10.76 39.53
CA SER A 590 5.90 -9.52 38.79
C SER A 590 7.26 -8.86 38.61
N VAL A 591 7.57 -8.40 37.40
CA VAL A 591 8.83 -7.71 37.10
C VAL A 591 8.54 -6.30 36.62
N GLU A 592 9.03 -5.33 37.40
CA GLU A 592 8.98 -3.92 37.07
C GLU A 592 10.25 -3.52 36.31
N SER A 593 10.07 -2.99 35.12
CA SER A 593 11.12 -2.58 34.21
C SER A 593 11.12 -1.07 34.07
N ILE A 594 12.24 -0.43 34.39
CA ILE A 594 12.42 1.02 34.33
C ILE A 594 13.48 1.32 33.26
N ILE A 595 13.08 2.00 32.20
CA ILE A 595 13.97 2.43 31.10
C ILE A 595 14.66 3.74 31.51
N LYS A 596 16.00 3.78 31.39
CA LYS A 596 16.79 4.99 31.70
C LYS A 596 16.92 5.86 30.45
N PRO A 597 16.68 7.18 30.52
CA PRO A 597 16.87 8.07 29.37
C PRO A 597 18.36 8.25 29.08
N SER A 598 18.76 8.08 27.81
CA SER A 598 20.12 8.36 27.32
C SER A 598 20.18 9.70 26.61
N ASP A 599 21.20 10.52 26.90
CA ASP A 599 21.35 11.91 26.42
C ASP A 599 21.38 12.06 24.88
N ASP A 600 21.70 11.02 24.12
CA ASP A 600 21.79 11.07 22.65
C ASP A 600 20.52 10.56 21.90
N SER A 601 19.57 9.93 22.58
CA SER A 601 18.42 9.28 21.90
C SER A 601 17.12 10.07 21.96
N PHE A 602 17.03 11.09 22.82
CA PHE A 602 15.81 11.88 23.00
C PHE A 602 15.73 13.11 22.08
N GLN A 603 16.82 13.56 21.47
CA GLN A 603 16.80 14.72 20.56
C GLN A 603 16.57 14.37 19.08
N SER A 604 16.95 13.18 18.60
CA SER A 604 16.76 12.82 17.19
C SER A 604 15.29 12.54 16.81
N ALA A 605 14.41 12.37 17.81
CA ALA A 605 12.96 12.20 17.59
C ALA A 605 12.20 13.54 17.56
N PHE A 606 12.84 14.67 17.90
CA PHE A 606 12.16 15.96 18.09
C PHE A 606 12.58 17.08 17.13
N SER A 607 13.56 16.88 16.24
CA SER A 607 14.05 17.94 15.34
C SER A 607 13.97 17.58 13.85
N THR A 608 12.76 17.46 13.28
CA THR A 608 12.63 17.58 11.81
C THR A 608 11.32 18.20 11.34
N PHE A 609 10.81 19.24 11.99
CA PHE A 609 9.87 20.18 11.35
C PHE A 609 10.10 21.58 11.88
N SER A 610 10.89 22.36 11.14
CA SER A 610 10.90 23.82 11.25
C SER A 610 11.02 24.38 9.85
N THR A 611 9.91 24.94 9.39
CA THR A 611 9.80 25.78 8.21
C THR A 611 10.82 26.91 8.27
N THR A 612 11.72 26.98 7.29
CA THR A 612 12.48 28.21 7.05
C THR A 612 12.42 28.59 5.59
N SER A 613 11.73 29.70 5.38
CA SER A 613 11.71 30.51 4.19
C SER A 613 13.11 31.04 3.88
N THR A 614 13.42 31.06 2.59
CA THR A 614 14.62 31.64 1.99
C THR A 614 14.84 33.11 2.37
N SER A 615 16.08 33.48 2.64
CA SER A 615 16.59 34.83 2.38
C SER A 615 18.06 34.79 1.99
N GLN A 616 18.33 35.31 0.79
CA GLN A 616 19.64 35.50 0.20
C GLN A 616 20.50 36.48 1.02
N LYS A 617 21.78 36.17 1.23
CA LYS A 617 22.85 37.19 1.30
C LYS A 617 24.19 36.61 0.85
N ARG A 618 24.94 37.45 0.14
CA ARG A 618 26.11 37.15 -0.71
C ARG A 618 27.42 37.54 -0.01
N SER A 619 28.47 36.75 -0.25
CA SER A 619 29.94 37.00 -0.19
C SER A 619 30.64 37.20 1.17
N ARG A 620 31.73 36.44 1.42
CA ARG A 620 33.13 36.81 1.11
C ARG A 620 34.11 35.64 1.37
N VAL A 621 35.25 35.73 0.70
CA VAL A 621 36.39 34.79 0.58
C VAL A 621 37.45 35.06 1.68
N CYS A 622 38.24 34.02 2.02
CA CYS A 622 39.69 33.95 2.34
C CYS A 622 39.91 32.83 3.40
N GLU A 623 40.57 31.68 3.14
CA GLU A 623 41.98 31.35 2.81
C GLU A 623 42.80 30.84 4.02
N GLU A 624 43.42 29.67 3.80
CA GLU A 624 44.65 29.08 4.40
C GLU A 624 44.72 28.49 5.83
N GLY A 625 45.11 27.20 5.89
CA GLY A 625 46.30 26.78 6.67
C GLY A 625 46.11 25.75 7.81
N PRO A 626 47.01 24.75 8.03
CA PRO A 626 46.70 23.50 8.75
C PRO A 626 47.44 23.21 10.09
N CYS A 627 46.82 22.34 10.93
CA CYS A 627 47.37 21.50 12.04
C CYS A 627 48.01 22.23 13.26
N PRO A 628 48.26 21.60 14.45
CA PRO A 628 48.15 20.18 14.88
C PRO A 628 47.51 19.98 16.30
N PRO A 629 47.44 18.75 16.88
CA PRO A 629 46.66 18.46 18.09
C PRO A 629 47.48 18.53 19.38
N ARG A 630 46.86 18.89 20.53
CA ARG A 630 47.45 18.66 21.87
C ARG A 630 46.44 18.71 23.02
N ILE A 631 46.29 17.54 23.63
CA ILE A 631 46.20 17.19 25.07
C ILE A 631 46.30 18.39 26.07
N LYS A 632 45.40 18.42 27.07
CA LYS A 632 45.67 18.65 28.52
C LYS A 632 44.34 18.58 29.30
N ARG A 633 44.19 17.65 30.24
CA ARG A 633 44.52 17.71 31.69
C ARG A 633 43.60 18.64 32.50
N VAL A 634 42.90 17.99 33.43
CA VAL A 634 42.00 18.52 34.46
C VAL A 634 42.76 19.36 35.49
N GLN A 635 42.15 20.47 35.92
CA GLN A 635 42.56 21.26 37.08
C GLN A 635 41.33 21.48 37.98
N PHE A 636 41.46 21.15 39.26
CA PHE A 636 40.49 21.50 40.31
C PHE A 636 40.82 22.89 40.88
N GLN A 637 39.78 23.65 41.20
CA GLN A 637 39.88 24.83 42.05
C GLN A 637 38.77 24.82 43.11
N GLN A 638 39.20 24.87 44.37
CA GLN A 638 38.40 25.09 45.58
C GLN A 638 37.82 26.51 45.60
N LEU A 639 36.64 26.65 46.22
CA LEU A 639 36.21 27.89 46.86
C LEU A 639 35.46 27.57 48.16
N GLU A 640 35.75 28.40 49.16
CA GLU A 640 35.55 28.20 50.60
C GLU A 640 34.14 28.50 51.11
N ALA A 641 33.97 28.17 52.39
CA ALA A 641 32.75 28.05 53.17
C ALA A 641 32.03 29.36 53.55
N ILE A 642 30.70 29.26 53.73
CA ILE A 642 29.89 30.17 54.55
C ILE A 642 29.03 29.32 55.50
N SER A 643 28.99 29.71 56.78
CA SER A 643 28.46 28.95 57.92
C SER A 643 27.07 29.38 58.37
N GLY A 644 26.23 28.38 58.74
CA GLY A 644 25.20 28.45 59.80
C GLY A 644 23.72 28.27 59.35
N PRO A 645 22.77 27.80 60.21
CA PRO A 645 22.87 27.08 61.50
C PRO A 645 22.17 25.69 61.51
N VAL A 646 22.31 24.97 62.63
CA VAL A 646 21.96 23.56 62.90
C VAL A 646 20.51 23.35 63.39
N GLN A 647 19.82 22.29 62.92
CA GLN A 647 18.91 21.33 63.61
C GLN A 647 18.17 20.50 62.53
N ALA A 648 17.89 19.19 62.59
CA ALA A 648 17.82 18.16 63.64
C ALA A 648 18.12 16.77 63.01
N PRO A 649 18.27 15.66 63.78
CA PRO A 649 18.82 14.41 63.27
C PRO A 649 17.79 13.66 62.42
N TYR A 650 18.05 13.56 61.11
CA TYR A 650 17.30 12.64 60.26
C TYR A 650 17.99 11.27 60.29
N GLN A 651 17.26 10.31 60.84
CA GLN A 651 17.63 8.90 60.95
C GLN A 651 18.21 8.38 59.63
N GLU A 652 19.36 7.71 59.70
CA GLU A 652 19.84 6.82 58.65
C GLU A 652 18.70 5.85 58.30
N LYS A 653 18.08 6.03 57.14
CA LYS A 653 17.38 4.93 56.49
C LYS A 653 18.45 3.95 56.07
N THR A 654 18.67 2.93 56.91
CA THR A 654 19.32 1.67 56.53
C THR A 654 18.80 1.27 55.16
N THR A 655 19.63 1.45 54.15
CA THR A 655 19.31 1.09 52.78
C THR A 655 19.36 -0.42 52.73
N ILE A 656 18.19 -1.07 52.75
CA ILE A 656 18.08 -2.52 52.58
C ILE A 656 18.78 -2.86 51.26
N ALA A 657 19.92 -3.55 51.32
CA ALA A 657 20.67 -3.94 50.14
C ALA A 657 19.83 -4.91 49.32
N ILE A 658 19.32 -4.44 48.18
CA ILE A 658 18.50 -5.26 47.26
C ILE A 658 19.40 -6.38 46.71
N PRO A 659 19.04 -7.67 46.87
CA PRO A 659 19.85 -8.77 46.36
C PRO A 659 19.99 -8.69 44.84
N ASN A 660 21.21 -8.81 44.32
CA ASN A 660 21.44 -8.87 42.88
C ASN A 660 21.22 -10.30 42.37
N LEU A 661 20.09 -10.52 41.70
CA LEU A 661 19.65 -11.82 41.17
C LEU A 661 20.41 -12.22 39.89
N PHE A 662 21.02 -11.25 39.20
CA PHE A 662 21.80 -11.47 37.97
C PHE A 662 22.98 -12.43 38.18
N PHE A 663 23.64 -12.38 39.34
CA PHE A 663 24.83 -13.20 39.63
C PHE A 663 24.51 -14.58 40.24
N GLN A 664 23.24 -14.85 40.56
CA GLN A 664 22.84 -16.06 41.30
C GLN A 664 22.75 -17.32 40.41
N ARG A 665 22.78 -17.16 39.07
CA ARG A 665 22.81 -18.20 38.00
C ARG A 665 21.67 -19.25 38.01
N ASN A 666 20.88 -19.36 39.08
CA ASN A 666 19.73 -20.26 39.24
C ASN A 666 18.56 -19.51 39.92
N LEU A 667 17.90 -18.64 39.16
CA LEU A 667 16.78 -17.81 39.63
C LEU A 667 15.60 -18.64 40.12
N CYS A 668 15.22 -19.72 39.43
CA CYS A 668 14.03 -20.52 39.77
C CYS A 668 14.12 -21.12 41.19
N THR A 669 15.28 -21.67 41.57
CA THR A 669 15.49 -22.23 42.92
C THR A 669 15.48 -21.13 43.99
N LEU A 670 15.95 -19.93 43.65
CA LEU A 670 15.97 -18.79 44.58
C LEU A 670 14.56 -18.26 44.85
N VAL A 671 13.74 -18.10 43.81
CA VAL A 671 12.34 -17.69 43.96
C VAL A 671 11.56 -18.73 44.79
N GLN A 672 11.78 -20.03 44.54
CA GLN A 672 11.16 -21.11 45.31
C GLN A 672 11.58 -21.10 46.79
N ARG A 673 12.86 -20.84 47.10
CA ARG A 673 13.33 -20.69 48.49
C ARG A 673 12.74 -19.47 49.18
N SER A 674 12.63 -18.35 48.48
CA SER A 674 12.02 -17.11 49.00
C SER A 674 10.53 -17.29 49.31
N LEU A 675 9.80 -18.10 48.53
CA LEU A 675 8.42 -18.49 48.82
C LEU A 675 8.29 -19.32 50.11
N CYS A 676 9.24 -20.22 50.39
CA CYS A 676 9.25 -21.03 51.62
C CYS A 676 9.58 -20.24 52.89
N GLN A 677 10.18 -19.05 52.76
CA GLN A 677 10.60 -18.22 53.91
C GLN A 677 9.55 -17.22 54.39
N GLY A 678 8.34 -17.20 53.80
CA GLY A 678 7.17 -16.52 54.37
C GLY A 678 7.17 -14.98 54.36
N GLY A 679 8.06 -14.34 53.60
CA GLY A 679 8.09 -12.87 53.48
C GLY A 679 6.97 -12.34 52.59
N SER A 680 6.05 -11.54 53.15
CA SER A 680 4.94 -10.92 52.40
C SER A 680 5.44 -9.90 51.37
N GLY A 681 5.09 -10.09 50.09
CA GLY A 681 4.98 -9.03 49.07
C GLY A 681 6.19 -8.09 48.85
N GLY A 682 7.42 -8.52 49.15
CA GLY A 682 8.63 -7.70 49.01
C GLY A 682 9.34 -7.88 47.66
N CYS A 683 10.11 -6.87 47.24
CA CYS A 683 11.05 -6.99 46.12
C CYS A 683 12.05 -8.11 46.43
N ILE A 684 12.09 -9.15 45.59
CA ILE A 684 12.98 -10.30 45.75
C ILE A 684 14.40 -10.03 45.26
N GLY A 685 14.57 -8.99 44.44
CA GLY A 685 15.88 -8.55 44.01
C GLY A 685 15.92 -7.95 42.61
N LEU A 686 17.11 -7.56 42.23
CA LEU A 686 17.44 -6.89 40.98
C LEU A 686 17.86 -7.93 39.94
N LEU A 687 17.08 -8.08 38.86
CA LEU A 687 17.39 -9.00 37.75
C LEU A 687 18.48 -8.44 36.83
N ARG A 688 18.50 -7.12 36.62
CA ARG A 688 19.48 -6.39 35.80
C ARG A 688 19.42 -4.91 36.11
N ASP A 689 20.56 -4.23 36.14
CA ASP A 689 20.67 -2.77 36.25
C ASP A 689 21.86 -2.33 35.40
N ASP A 690 21.60 -1.93 34.16
CA ASP A 690 22.60 -1.38 33.24
C ASP A 690 22.21 0.04 32.80
N ASP A 691 22.99 0.64 31.92
CA ASP A 691 22.78 2.02 31.46
C ASP A 691 21.46 2.20 30.67
N THR A 692 20.83 1.09 30.26
CA THR A 692 19.62 1.10 29.40
C THR A 692 18.34 0.79 30.19
N CYS A 693 18.39 -0.16 31.13
CA CYS A 693 17.20 -0.63 31.84
C CYS A 693 17.51 -1.23 33.22
N LYS A 694 16.56 -1.06 34.13
CA LYS A 694 16.56 -1.66 35.47
C LYS A 694 15.33 -2.57 35.65
N HIS A 695 15.56 -3.83 35.98
CA HIS A 695 14.51 -4.84 36.22
C HIS A 695 14.45 -5.25 37.70
N LEU A 696 13.35 -4.93 38.39
CA LEU A 696 13.08 -5.30 39.77
C LEU A 696 12.02 -6.40 39.82
N ALA A 697 12.32 -7.52 40.47
CA ALA A 697 11.39 -8.63 40.59
C ALA A 697 10.69 -8.62 41.95
N TYR A 698 9.42 -9.02 41.97
CA TYR A 698 8.54 -9.11 43.13
C TYR A 698 7.83 -10.47 43.12
N ILE A 699 7.68 -11.09 44.29
CA ILE A 699 6.82 -12.27 44.43
C ILE A 699 5.38 -11.81 44.58
N ASP A 700 4.48 -12.44 43.83
CA ASP A 700 3.05 -12.32 44.06
C ASP A 700 2.59 -13.43 45.02
N THR A 701 2.35 -13.07 46.28
CA THR A 701 1.92 -14.04 47.30
C THR A 701 0.43 -14.40 47.20
N GLN A 702 -0.39 -13.65 46.44
CA GLN A 702 -1.84 -13.89 46.36
C GLN A 702 -2.19 -15.00 45.35
N THR A 703 -1.45 -15.07 44.25
CA THR A 703 -1.71 -15.99 43.12
C THR A 703 -1.10 -17.40 43.29
N ASN A 704 -0.11 -17.56 44.18
CA ASN A 704 0.56 -18.85 44.43
C ASN A 704 -0.25 -19.85 45.30
N SER A 705 -1.53 -19.57 45.57
CA SER A 705 -2.47 -20.45 46.27
C SER A 705 -3.46 -21.19 45.35
N GLY A 706 -3.43 -20.90 44.04
CA GLY A 706 -4.41 -21.36 43.04
C GLY A 706 -3.97 -22.56 42.17
N THR A 707 -4.94 -23.09 41.42
CA THR A 707 -4.85 -24.30 40.57
C THR A 707 -3.80 -24.21 39.45
N THR A 708 -3.14 -25.33 39.17
CA THR A 708 -2.05 -25.47 38.17
C THR A 708 -2.53 -25.95 36.79
N SER A 709 -3.81 -25.81 36.45
CA SER A 709 -4.31 -26.25 35.13
C SER A 709 -4.14 -25.16 34.07
N THR A 710 -3.35 -25.45 33.04
CA THR A 710 -3.26 -24.67 31.80
C THR A 710 -4.24 -25.18 30.75
N SER A 711 -4.79 -24.28 29.94
CA SER A 711 -5.42 -24.64 28.66
C SER A 711 -4.97 -23.67 27.57
N SER A 712 -4.61 -24.17 26.37
CA SER A 712 -4.33 -23.32 25.23
C SER A 712 -5.62 -22.72 24.65
N LEU A 713 -5.53 -21.63 23.88
CA LEU A 713 -6.69 -21.06 23.18
C LEU A 713 -7.34 -22.09 22.26
N ALA A 714 -6.55 -22.88 21.55
CA ALA A 714 -7.04 -23.96 20.70
C ALA A 714 -7.83 -25.01 21.50
N GLN A 715 -7.37 -25.40 22.69
CA GLN A 715 -8.08 -26.32 23.58
C GLN A 715 -9.35 -25.70 24.17
N LEU A 716 -9.31 -24.40 24.43
CA LEU A 716 -10.43 -23.63 24.97
C LEU A 716 -11.59 -23.62 23.97
N ILE A 717 -11.31 -23.38 22.68
CA ILE A 717 -12.33 -23.40 21.60
C ILE A 717 -12.70 -24.82 21.14
N SER A 718 -11.81 -25.81 21.20
CA SER A 718 -12.06 -27.17 20.66
C SER A 718 -13.14 -27.99 21.41
N ARG A 719 -13.53 -27.61 22.64
CA ARG A 719 -14.41 -28.42 23.51
C ARG A 719 -15.85 -27.93 23.65
N SER A 720 -16.26 -26.92 22.88
CA SER A 720 -17.65 -26.39 22.93
C SER A 720 -18.69 -27.30 22.25
N ALA A 721 -18.26 -28.27 21.43
CA ALA A 721 -19.14 -29.17 20.67
C ALA A 721 -20.06 -30.09 21.51
N SER A 722 -19.78 -30.27 22.81
CA SER A 722 -20.58 -31.17 23.66
C SER A 722 -21.76 -30.50 24.36
N LYS A 723 -21.81 -29.17 24.44
CA LYS A 723 -22.93 -28.39 25.03
C LYS A 723 -23.03 -26.98 24.39
N PRO A 724 -23.97 -26.73 23.44
CA PRO A 724 -24.08 -25.47 22.68
C PRO A 724 -24.64 -24.26 23.47
N THR A 725 -24.76 -24.35 24.80
CA THR A 725 -25.28 -23.27 25.66
C THR A 725 -24.18 -22.43 26.33
N ARG A 726 -22.91 -22.61 25.94
CA ARG A 726 -21.73 -22.06 26.65
C ARG A 726 -20.61 -21.54 25.74
N ASP A 727 -20.93 -21.11 24.53
CA ASP A 727 -19.96 -20.47 23.62
C ASP A 727 -19.62 -19.03 24.05
N MET A 728 -18.43 -18.54 23.70
CA MET A 728 -18.07 -17.13 23.95
C MET A 728 -19.00 -16.20 23.16
N GLY A 729 -19.52 -15.17 23.83
CA GLY A 729 -20.32 -14.14 23.20
C GLY A 729 -19.49 -13.26 22.26
N PRO A 730 -20.12 -12.54 21.32
CA PRO A 730 -19.42 -11.65 20.39
C PRO A 730 -18.54 -10.60 21.09
N TYR A 731 -18.96 -10.13 22.27
CA TYR A 731 -18.20 -9.17 23.08
C TYR A 731 -16.89 -9.79 23.57
N GLU A 732 -16.98 -10.97 24.18
CA GLU A 732 -15.84 -11.72 24.70
C GLU A 732 -14.84 -12.09 23.57
N CYS A 733 -15.34 -12.47 22.38
CA CYS A 733 -14.51 -12.72 21.20
C CYS A 733 -13.71 -11.50 20.75
N VAL A 734 -14.37 -10.34 20.61
CA VAL A 734 -13.72 -9.09 20.18
C VAL A 734 -12.74 -8.59 21.24
N GLN A 735 -13.09 -8.73 22.52
CA GLN A 735 -12.22 -8.38 23.63
C GLN A 735 -10.94 -9.23 23.61
N LEU A 736 -11.04 -10.53 23.40
CA LEU A 736 -9.87 -11.41 23.32
C LEU A 736 -9.05 -11.14 22.05
N ALA A 737 -9.71 -10.92 20.91
CA ALA A 737 -9.04 -10.51 19.67
C ALA A 737 -8.22 -9.23 19.85
N LYS A 738 -8.75 -8.26 20.60
CA LYS A 738 -8.01 -7.03 20.94
C LYS A 738 -6.75 -7.33 21.74
N HIS A 739 -6.83 -8.15 22.79
CA HIS A 739 -5.65 -8.53 23.58
C HIS A 739 -4.57 -9.21 22.73
N LEU A 740 -4.97 -10.08 21.79
CA LEU A 740 -4.04 -10.71 20.85
C LEU A 740 -3.40 -9.69 19.90
N ALA A 741 -4.18 -8.76 19.34
CA ALA A 741 -3.65 -7.71 18.46
C ALA A 741 -2.66 -6.79 19.19
N THR A 742 -3.01 -6.35 20.39
CA THR A 742 -2.14 -5.51 21.21
C THR A 742 -0.84 -6.24 21.57
N ALA A 743 -0.90 -7.55 21.85
CA ALA A 743 0.29 -8.36 22.09
C ALA A 743 1.24 -8.42 20.89
N VAL A 744 0.72 -8.49 19.65
CA VAL A 744 1.57 -8.39 18.44
C VAL A 744 2.32 -7.06 18.42
N LEU A 745 1.65 -5.96 18.73
CA LEU A 745 2.29 -4.64 18.74
C LEU A 745 3.38 -4.53 19.83
N TYR A 746 3.16 -5.10 21.01
CA TYR A 746 4.15 -5.08 22.11
C TYR A 746 5.32 -6.04 21.91
N TYR A 747 5.06 -7.23 21.38
CA TYR A 747 6.03 -8.34 21.43
C TYR A 747 6.56 -8.78 20.06
N HIS A 748 6.13 -8.17 18.95
CA HIS A 748 6.75 -8.41 17.65
C HIS A 748 8.26 -8.14 17.68
N ALA A 749 9.05 -8.93 16.96
CA ALA A 749 10.51 -8.86 16.93
C ALA A 749 11.19 -8.98 18.30
N THR A 750 10.48 -9.45 19.34
CA THR A 750 11.05 -9.87 20.61
C THR A 750 11.16 -11.39 20.64
N PRO A 751 12.08 -11.97 21.44
CA PRO A 751 12.19 -13.43 21.58
C PRO A 751 10.94 -14.11 22.16
N TRP A 752 10.02 -13.33 22.75
CA TRP A 752 8.77 -13.83 23.33
C TRP A 752 7.73 -14.24 22.27
N LEU A 753 7.71 -13.59 21.11
CA LEU A 753 6.71 -13.84 20.06
C LEU A 753 7.33 -14.63 18.90
N GLN A 754 6.92 -15.88 18.74
CA GLN A 754 7.40 -16.73 17.66
C GLN A 754 6.92 -16.23 16.28
N LYS A 755 7.71 -16.51 15.24
CA LYS A 755 7.38 -16.10 13.86
C LYS A 755 6.09 -16.75 13.33
N ALA A 756 5.78 -17.96 13.77
CA ALA A 756 4.57 -18.70 13.39
C ALA A 756 3.58 -18.77 14.57
N TRP A 757 3.19 -17.62 15.13
CA TRP A 757 2.29 -17.55 16.29
C TRP A 757 0.91 -18.14 15.99
N ARG A 758 0.39 -19.02 16.87
CA ARG A 758 -0.87 -19.75 16.73
C ARG A 758 -1.65 -19.82 18.04
N SER A 759 -2.90 -20.29 17.97
CA SER A 759 -3.77 -20.49 19.14
C SER A 759 -3.26 -21.53 20.14
N ASN A 760 -2.32 -22.40 19.76
CA ASN A 760 -1.64 -23.29 20.72
C ASN A 760 -0.62 -22.55 21.60
N ASP A 761 -0.13 -21.39 21.17
CA ASP A 761 0.91 -20.65 21.90
C ASP A 761 0.32 -19.71 22.95
N VAL A 762 -0.99 -19.47 22.91
CA VAL A 762 -1.73 -18.61 23.84
C VAL A 762 -2.36 -19.47 24.93
N HIS A 763 -1.99 -19.22 26.18
CA HIS A 763 -2.39 -20.05 27.33
C HIS A 763 -3.23 -19.27 28.34
N PHE A 764 -4.19 -19.96 28.94
CA PHE A 764 -5.01 -19.47 30.03
C PHE A 764 -4.80 -20.34 31.27
N TRP A 765 -4.87 -19.70 32.44
CA TRP A 765 -4.73 -20.35 33.74
C TRP A 765 -6.07 -20.38 34.47
N GLY A 766 -6.48 -21.57 34.91
CA GLY A 766 -7.75 -21.78 35.59
C GLY A 766 -8.43 -23.06 35.14
N ASP A 767 -9.58 -23.38 35.73
CA ASP A 767 -10.42 -24.46 35.22
C ASP A 767 -11.18 -23.99 33.96
N HIS A 768 -11.36 -24.91 33.01
CA HIS A 768 -11.91 -24.60 31.69
C HIS A 768 -13.34 -24.04 31.74
N GLU A 769 -14.19 -24.53 32.66
CA GLU A 769 -15.58 -24.07 32.76
C GLU A 769 -15.67 -22.64 33.33
N SER A 770 -14.88 -22.33 34.35
CA SER A 770 -14.78 -20.99 34.93
C SER A 770 -14.16 -20.00 33.96
N LEU A 771 -13.19 -20.41 33.14
CA LEU A 771 -12.56 -19.55 32.14
C LEU A 771 -13.54 -19.08 31.07
N LEU A 772 -14.41 -19.96 30.57
CA LEU A 772 -15.46 -19.59 29.61
C LEU A 772 -16.48 -18.62 30.24
N GLN A 773 -16.80 -18.79 31.52
CA GLN A 773 -17.79 -17.98 32.24
C GLN A 773 -17.23 -16.65 32.77
N GLN A 774 -15.93 -16.58 33.04
CA GLN A 774 -15.21 -15.43 33.59
C GLN A 774 -14.16 -14.88 32.60
N THR A 775 -14.34 -15.10 31.29
CA THR A 775 -13.45 -14.63 30.22
C THR A 775 -13.13 -13.14 30.33
N ARG A 776 -14.04 -12.34 30.91
CA ARG A 776 -13.84 -10.91 31.19
C ARG A 776 -12.66 -10.61 32.13
N GLN A 777 -12.25 -11.56 32.97
CA GLN A 777 -11.21 -11.41 33.99
C GLN A 777 -9.97 -12.29 33.76
N ALA A 778 -10.07 -13.31 32.90
CA ALA A 778 -8.96 -14.20 32.59
C ALA A 778 -7.95 -13.54 31.64
N LEU A 779 -6.69 -13.39 32.07
CA LEU A 779 -5.62 -12.84 31.24
C LEU A 779 -4.94 -13.94 30.41
N PRO A 780 -4.75 -13.74 29.09
CA PRO A 780 -3.97 -14.66 28.27
C PRO A 780 -2.46 -14.46 28.46
N TYR A 781 -1.70 -15.54 28.33
CA TYR A 781 -0.24 -15.58 28.45
C TYR A 781 0.41 -16.18 27.20
N ILE A 782 1.60 -15.70 26.84
CA ILE A 782 2.48 -16.32 25.84
C ILE A 782 3.57 -17.15 26.53
N THR A 783 3.86 -18.33 26.01
CA THR A 783 4.84 -19.25 26.60
C THR A 783 6.15 -19.21 25.81
N THR A 784 7.28 -19.16 26.51
CA THR A 784 8.62 -19.27 25.89
C THR A 784 9.53 -20.12 26.76
N SER A 785 10.18 -21.12 26.16
CA SER A 785 11.18 -21.96 26.83
C SER A 785 12.56 -21.29 26.80
N ILE A 786 13.21 -21.16 27.96
CA ILE A 786 14.54 -20.56 28.07
C ILE A 786 15.59 -21.67 28.22
N GLN A 787 16.54 -21.75 27.27
CA GLN A 787 17.62 -22.75 27.25
C GLN A 787 19.00 -22.12 27.49
N ALA A 788 19.88 -22.81 28.22
CA ALA A 788 21.19 -22.31 28.63
C ALA A 788 22.29 -22.38 27.54
N SER A 789 22.12 -23.21 26.51
CA SER A 789 23.09 -23.38 25.40
C SER A 789 22.38 -23.40 24.05
N ALA A 790 22.73 -22.47 23.16
CA ALA A 790 22.21 -22.44 21.80
C ALA A 790 22.78 -23.60 20.99
N SER A 791 22.06 -24.71 20.86
CA SER A 791 22.11 -25.47 19.61
C SER A 791 21.32 -24.67 18.59
N MET A 792 21.99 -24.12 17.58
CA MET A 792 21.30 -23.64 16.39
C MET A 792 20.65 -24.84 15.72
N ASP A 793 19.40 -25.14 16.08
CA ASP A 793 18.63 -26.15 15.39
C ASP A 793 18.21 -25.61 14.03
N SER A 794 18.94 -26.08 13.04
CA SER A 794 18.69 -25.93 11.63
C SER A 794 17.56 -26.86 11.21
N THR A 795 16.30 -26.47 11.38
CA THR A 795 15.17 -27.08 10.64
C THR A 795 14.04 -26.07 10.46
N ASN A 796 14.03 -25.37 9.32
CA ASN A 796 12.82 -25.28 8.50
C ASN A 796 13.19 -24.67 7.14
N THR A 797 13.43 -25.55 6.17
CA THR A 797 13.29 -25.25 4.75
C THR A 797 11.82 -24.93 4.47
N GLU A 798 11.37 -23.73 4.84
CA GLU A 798 10.10 -23.20 4.36
C GLU A 798 10.19 -23.10 2.83
N SER A 799 9.23 -23.75 2.16
CA SER A 799 9.09 -23.72 0.71
C SER A 799 9.12 -22.27 0.20
N VAL A 800 9.94 -22.00 -0.82
CA VAL A 800 10.05 -20.68 -1.49
C VAL A 800 8.68 -20.17 -1.98
N VAL A 801 7.71 -21.06 -2.18
CA VAL A 801 6.32 -20.75 -2.57
C VAL A 801 5.49 -20.25 -1.39
N TYR A 802 5.77 -20.71 -0.16
CA TYR A 802 5.03 -20.34 1.06
C TYR A 802 5.17 -18.85 1.39
N ARG A 803 6.35 -18.26 1.13
CA ARG A 803 6.61 -16.81 1.27
C ARG A 803 5.92 -15.94 0.21
N GLN A 804 5.36 -16.50 -0.85
CA GLN A 804 4.70 -15.71 -1.89
C GLN A 804 3.26 -15.34 -1.51
N LEU A 805 2.55 -16.21 -0.77
CA LEU A 805 1.16 -16.01 -0.38
C LEU A 805 1.03 -15.34 1.00
N ILE A 806 1.84 -15.77 1.98
CA ILE A 806 1.81 -15.22 3.33
C ILE A 806 2.87 -14.12 3.45
N ARG A 807 2.42 -12.86 3.39
CA ARG A 807 3.29 -11.68 3.43
C ARG A 807 3.94 -11.46 4.79
N ASN A 808 3.20 -11.72 5.86
CA ASN A 808 3.68 -11.63 7.24
C ASN A 808 3.13 -12.80 8.07
N PRO A 809 3.96 -13.78 8.48
CA PRO A 809 3.52 -14.98 9.19
C PRO A 809 2.87 -14.73 10.56
N VAL A 810 3.28 -13.69 11.28
CA VAL A 810 2.73 -13.32 12.60
C VAL A 810 1.32 -12.74 12.43
N LEU A 811 1.14 -11.82 11.48
CA LEU A 811 -0.18 -11.25 11.18
C LEU A 811 -1.13 -12.28 10.55
N PHE A 812 -0.61 -13.19 9.73
CA PHE A 812 -1.39 -14.30 9.22
C PHE A 812 -1.88 -15.18 10.37
N GLY A 813 -0.99 -15.58 11.29
CA GLY A 813 -1.35 -16.33 12.49
C GLY A 813 -2.40 -15.61 13.35
N LEU A 814 -2.29 -14.29 13.50
CA LEU A 814 -3.29 -13.46 14.18
C LEU A 814 -4.66 -13.52 13.47
N GLY A 815 -4.67 -13.41 12.14
CA GLY A 815 -5.89 -13.53 11.34
C GLY A 815 -6.56 -14.91 11.48
N ILE A 816 -5.77 -15.98 11.51
CA ILE A 816 -6.26 -17.35 11.78
C ILE A 816 -6.92 -17.42 13.16
N MET A 817 -6.25 -16.92 14.21
CA MET A 817 -6.82 -16.91 15.56
C MET A 817 -8.13 -16.10 15.63
N PHE A 818 -8.28 -15.02 14.86
CA PHE A 818 -9.54 -14.28 14.80
C PHE A 818 -10.66 -15.07 14.13
N ILE A 819 -10.35 -15.87 13.10
CA ILE A 819 -11.33 -16.79 12.48
C ILE A 819 -11.75 -17.87 13.47
N GLU A 820 -10.78 -18.44 14.18
CA GLU A 820 -11.01 -19.45 15.21
C GLU A 820 -11.88 -18.91 16.35
N LEU A 821 -11.66 -17.65 16.77
CA LEU A 821 -12.53 -16.95 17.72
C LEU A 821 -13.91 -16.63 17.13
N ALA A 822 -14.02 -16.30 15.83
CA ALA A 822 -15.32 -16.02 15.22
C ALA A 822 -16.19 -17.28 15.12
N HIS A 823 -15.59 -18.44 14.85
CA HIS A 823 -16.30 -19.70 14.62
C HIS A 823 -16.31 -20.63 15.85
N GLN A 824 -15.58 -20.27 16.92
CA GLN A 824 -15.45 -21.04 18.15
C GLN A 824 -14.92 -22.47 17.93
N VAL A 825 -14.14 -22.69 16.88
CA VAL A 825 -13.49 -23.97 16.57
C VAL A 825 -12.13 -23.71 15.90
N PRO A 826 -11.14 -24.62 16.02
CA PRO A 826 -9.87 -24.49 15.32
C PRO A 826 -10.06 -24.48 13.81
N ILE A 827 -9.17 -23.81 13.07
CA ILE A 827 -9.31 -23.67 11.62
C ILE A 827 -9.29 -25.02 10.91
N THR A 828 -8.58 -26.01 11.46
CA THR A 828 -8.54 -27.38 10.93
C THR A 828 -9.90 -28.07 10.94
N ALA A 829 -10.81 -27.68 11.84
CA ALA A 829 -12.17 -28.20 11.89
C ALA A 829 -13.11 -27.53 10.88
N LEU A 830 -12.66 -26.43 10.26
CA LEU A 830 -13.41 -25.67 9.26
C LEU A 830 -12.97 -25.98 7.82
N GLU A 831 -12.00 -26.87 7.64
CA GLU A 831 -11.49 -27.28 6.33
C GLU A 831 -12.55 -27.99 5.49
N GLU A 832 -12.64 -27.63 4.22
CA GLU A 832 -13.49 -28.32 3.24
C GLU A 832 -12.66 -29.01 2.16
N ARG A 833 -13.27 -29.96 1.43
CA ARG A 833 -12.59 -30.68 0.33
C ARG A 833 -11.98 -29.75 -0.72
N VAL A 834 -12.63 -28.61 -0.99
CA VAL A 834 -12.12 -27.62 -1.95
C VAL A 834 -10.80 -26.99 -1.50
N ASP A 835 -10.63 -26.81 -0.18
CA ASP A 835 -9.41 -26.23 0.39
C ASP A 835 -8.24 -27.22 0.30
N GLN A 836 -8.53 -28.52 0.49
CA GLN A 836 -7.54 -29.59 0.38
C GLN A 836 -7.03 -29.76 -1.05
N VAL A 837 -7.93 -29.68 -2.04
CA VAL A 837 -7.59 -29.76 -3.46
C VAL A 837 -6.75 -28.57 -3.89
N ASN A 838 -7.08 -27.36 -3.43
CA ASN A 838 -6.35 -26.14 -3.77
C ASN A 838 -5.01 -26.03 -3.03
N GLY A 839 -4.95 -26.50 -1.78
CA GLY A 839 -3.78 -26.40 -0.92
C GLY A 839 -2.68 -27.41 -1.25
N GLY A 840 -3.01 -28.67 -1.55
CA GLY A 840 -2.06 -29.73 -1.86
C GLY A 840 -1.14 -30.18 -0.70
N THR A 841 -0.73 -29.26 0.19
CA THR A 841 -0.02 -29.51 1.46
C THR A 841 -0.74 -28.79 2.60
N ARG A 842 -0.60 -29.31 3.83
CA ARG A 842 -1.31 -28.83 5.03
C ARG A 842 -1.23 -27.31 5.23
N ASP A 843 -0.04 -26.75 5.07
CA ASP A 843 0.19 -25.32 5.31
C ASP A 843 -0.54 -24.40 4.31
N PHE A 844 -0.81 -24.88 3.09
CA PHE A 844 -1.61 -24.17 2.09
C PHE A 844 -3.11 -24.42 2.27
N VAL A 845 -3.52 -25.57 2.81
CA VAL A 845 -4.93 -25.84 3.12
C VAL A 845 -5.44 -24.78 4.09
N GLU A 846 -4.68 -24.49 5.16
CA GLU A 846 -5.02 -23.45 6.13
C GLU A 846 -5.23 -22.07 5.48
N TYR A 847 -4.37 -21.70 4.51
CA TYR A 847 -4.51 -20.44 3.76
C TYR A 847 -5.81 -20.39 2.97
N PHE A 848 -6.13 -21.44 2.20
CA PHE A 848 -7.36 -21.46 1.39
C PHE A 848 -8.62 -21.54 2.25
N THR A 849 -8.59 -22.29 3.35
CA THR A 849 -9.67 -22.31 4.35
C THR A 849 -9.90 -20.92 4.93
N ALA A 850 -8.84 -20.21 5.34
CA ALA A 850 -8.95 -18.86 5.87
C ALA A 850 -9.52 -17.85 4.85
N ASP A 851 -9.00 -17.86 3.62
CA ASP A 851 -9.46 -16.99 2.53
C ASP A 851 -10.94 -17.24 2.19
N ARG A 852 -11.36 -18.51 2.13
CA ARG A 852 -12.76 -18.90 1.89
C ARG A 852 -13.68 -18.40 2.98
N LEU A 853 -13.32 -18.62 4.25
CA LEU A 853 -14.14 -18.23 5.40
C LEU A 853 -14.32 -16.72 5.50
N VAL A 854 -13.27 -15.94 5.26
CA VAL A 854 -13.37 -14.47 5.23
C VAL A 854 -14.24 -13.98 4.08
N LYS A 855 -14.22 -14.63 2.92
CA LYS A 855 -15.01 -14.20 1.75
C LYS A 855 -16.49 -14.61 1.82
N HIS A 856 -16.81 -15.75 2.43
CA HIS A 856 -18.13 -16.37 2.29
C HIS A 856 -18.85 -16.72 3.61
N SER A 857 -18.25 -16.51 4.80
CA SER A 857 -18.90 -16.87 6.07
C SER A 857 -19.81 -15.77 6.61
N ASN A 858 -21.09 -16.12 6.80
CA ASN A 858 -22.08 -15.28 7.49
C ASN A 858 -21.98 -15.36 9.03
N GLN A 859 -21.11 -16.22 9.57
CA GLN A 859 -20.95 -16.42 11.01
C GLN A 859 -20.00 -15.41 11.68
N ILE A 860 -19.38 -14.53 10.90
CA ILE A 860 -18.45 -13.52 11.42
C ILE A 860 -19.21 -12.43 12.18
N VAL A 861 -18.67 -12.04 13.34
CA VAL A 861 -19.25 -11.12 14.33
C VAL A 861 -19.82 -9.82 13.72
N SER A 862 -19.11 -9.21 12.77
CA SER A 862 -19.57 -8.04 12.03
C SER A 862 -18.77 -7.85 10.73
N ASN A 863 -19.26 -7.03 9.81
CA ASN A 863 -18.51 -6.64 8.60
C ASN A 863 -17.19 -5.93 8.96
N GLY A 864 -17.17 -5.13 10.03
CA GLY A 864 -15.95 -4.48 10.53
C GLY A 864 -14.94 -5.49 11.07
N PHE A 865 -15.41 -6.51 11.80
CA PHE A 865 -14.54 -7.60 12.27
C PHE A 865 -13.98 -8.42 11.10
N ARG A 866 -14.81 -8.71 10.09
CA ARG A 866 -14.38 -9.39 8.86
C ARG A 866 -13.28 -8.64 8.12
N GLU A 867 -13.40 -7.32 8.03
CA GLU A 867 -12.38 -6.49 7.39
C GLU A 867 -11.06 -6.49 8.18
N ILE A 868 -11.13 -6.45 9.51
CA ILE A 868 -9.96 -6.59 10.38
C ILE A 868 -9.25 -7.94 10.16
N ILE A 869 -10.01 -9.04 10.08
CA ILE A 869 -9.47 -10.38 9.80
C ILE A 869 -8.77 -10.40 8.42
N ARG A 870 -9.44 -9.88 7.40
CA ARG A 870 -8.91 -9.80 6.02
C ARG A 870 -7.58 -9.05 5.99
N LYS A 871 -7.49 -7.89 6.64
CA LYS A 871 -6.26 -7.10 6.72
C LYS A 871 -5.12 -7.85 7.41
N CYS A 872 -5.41 -8.58 8.48
CA CYS A 872 -4.42 -9.40 9.19
C CYS A 872 -3.92 -10.58 8.33
N LEU A 873 -4.83 -11.35 7.71
CA LEU A 873 -4.46 -12.51 6.87
C LEU A 873 -3.57 -12.11 5.69
N HIS A 874 -3.89 -11.02 5.00
CA HIS A 874 -3.19 -10.63 3.79
C HIS A 874 -2.12 -9.56 4.02
N CYS A 875 -1.91 -9.10 5.26
CA CYS A 875 -1.05 -7.97 5.59
C CYS A 875 -1.37 -6.73 4.72
N ASP A 876 -2.66 -6.39 4.59
CA ASP A 876 -3.16 -5.37 3.66
C ASP A 876 -3.35 -4.02 4.34
N PHE A 877 -2.25 -3.45 4.80
CA PHE A 877 -2.20 -2.18 5.54
C PHE A 877 -1.67 -1.00 4.71
N GLY A 878 -1.44 -1.19 3.41
CA GLY A 878 -0.89 -0.14 2.53
C GLY A 878 0.62 0.12 2.69
N HIS A 879 1.32 -0.72 3.45
CA HIS A 879 2.76 -0.61 3.73
C HIS A 879 3.50 -1.91 3.40
N ASN A 880 4.83 -1.92 3.54
CA ASN A 880 5.63 -3.15 3.41
C ASN A 880 5.20 -4.22 4.43
N SER A 881 5.60 -5.48 4.25
CA SER A 881 5.21 -6.57 5.16
C SER A 881 6.12 -6.71 6.39
N ASP A 882 7.11 -5.83 6.53
CA ASP A 882 8.00 -5.80 7.68
C ASP A 882 7.33 -5.05 8.83
N PHE A 883 6.82 -5.80 9.81
CA PHE A 883 6.16 -5.23 10.98
C PHE A 883 7.15 -4.51 11.93
N SER A 884 8.43 -4.46 11.60
CA SER A 884 9.41 -3.56 12.24
C SER A 884 9.24 -2.10 11.79
N SER A 885 8.63 -1.89 10.61
CA SER A 885 8.35 -0.57 10.04
C SER A 885 7.35 0.23 10.89
N PRO A 886 7.69 1.46 11.33
CA PRO A 886 6.76 2.32 12.05
C PRO A 886 5.44 2.53 11.30
N ALA A 887 5.49 2.72 9.97
CA ALA A 887 4.30 2.96 9.16
C ALA A 887 3.31 1.76 9.19
N LEU A 888 3.82 0.53 9.15
CA LEU A 888 2.96 -0.66 9.27
C LEU A 888 2.40 -0.80 10.68
N GLN A 889 3.18 -0.49 11.71
CA GLN A 889 2.71 -0.53 13.11
C GLN A 889 1.63 0.52 13.37
N GLU A 890 1.76 1.74 12.83
CA GLU A 890 0.75 2.80 12.91
C GLU A 890 -0.54 2.39 12.22
N ALA A 891 -0.42 1.88 10.98
CA ALA A 891 -1.57 1.40 10.23
C ALA A 891 -2.25 0.22 10.94
N PHE A 892 -1.48 -0.71 11.52
CA PHE A 892 -2.02 -1.82 12.29
C PHE A 892 -2.72 -1.34 13.57
N HIS A 893 -2.14 -0.39 14.30
CA HIS A 893 -2.77 0.20 15.49
C HIS A 893 -4.12 0.84 15.13
N ARG A 894 -4.14 1.69 14.10
CA ARG A 894 -5.35 2.38 13.64
C ARG A 894 -6.41 1.43 13.10
N ASP A 895 -6.02 0.49 12.24
CA ASP A 895 -6.99 -0.31 11.48
C ASP A 895 -7.43 -1.57 12.24
N VAL A 896 -6.60 -2.10 13.15
CA VAL A 896 -6.89 -3.32 13.92
C VAL A 896 -7.22 -2.99 15.37
N ILE A 897 -6.30 -2.37 16.12
CA ILE A 897 -6.50 -2.16 17.57
C ILE A 897 -7.67 -1.20 17.81
N VAL A 898 -7.63 0.00 17.23
CA VAL A 898 -8.72 1.00 17.35
C VAL A 898 -10.02 0.47 16.74
N GLY A 899 -9.92 -0.28 15.64
CA GLY A 899 -11.07 -0.97 15.04
C GLY A 899 -11.77 -1.95 15.98
N LEU A 900 -10.98 -2.77 16.69
CA LEU A 900 -11.47 -3.72 17.70
C LEU A 900 -12.02 -3.02 18.94
N GLU A 901 -11.41 -1.92 19.38
CA GLU A 901 -11.92 -1.10 20.49
C GLU A 901 -13.28 -0.49 20.20
N ASN A 902 -13.45 0.05 18.99
CA ASN A 902 -14.73 0.58 18.56
C ASN A 902 -15.80 -0.51 18.51
N LEU A 903 -15.44 -1.70 18.02
CA LEU A 903 -16.36 -2.85 17.99
C LEU A 903 -16.69 -3.35 19.41
N GLU A 904 -15.71 -3.40 20.31
CA GLU A 904 -15.91 -3.77 21.71
C GLU A 904 -16.86 -2.79 22.41
N ARG A 905 -16.67 -1.48 22.22
CA ARG A 905 -17.53 -0.42 22.78
C ARG A 905 -18.98 -0.60 22.31
N ARG A 906 -19.19 -0.74 21.00
CA ARG A 906 -20.52 -0.98 20.39
C ARG A 906 -21.21 -2.22 20.95
N LEU A 907 -20.48 -3.32 21.12
CA LEU A 907 -21.03 -4.56 21.67
C LEU A 907 -21.40 -4.43 23.15
N ARG A 908 -20.64 -3.63 23.92
CA ARG A 908 -20.95 -3.32 25.32
C ARG A 908 -22.25 -2.52 25.44
N ASP A 909 -22.42 -1.49 24.62
CA ASP A 909 -23.59 -0.60 24.68
C ASP A 909 -24.88 -1.35 24.31
N LEU A 910 -24.80 -2.35 23.44
CA LEU A 910 -25.94 -3.23 23.14
C LEU A 910 -26.30 -4.22 24.24
N GLN A 911 -25.31 -4.69 25.00
CA GLN A 911 -25.57 -5.57 26.15
C GLN A 911 -26.25 -4.80 27.29
N LEU A 912 -25.97 -3.51 27.43
CA LEU A 912 -26.60 -2.63 28.43
C LEU A 912 -28.07 -2.28 28.08
N ASN A 913 -28.43 -2.30 26.79
CA ASN A 913 -29.77 -1.96 26.28
C ASN A 913 -30.73 -3.17 26.14
N ASP A 914 -30.26 -4.40 26.41
CA ASP A 914 -31.06 -5.63 26.38
C ASP A 914 -31.42 -6.13 27.82
N VAL A 915 -31.08 -5.39 28.89
CA VAL A 915 -31.45 -5.67 30.31
C VAL A 915 -32.73 -4.96 30.71
#